data_AF-A0A7R7CMI5-F1
#
_entry.id   AF-A0A7R7CMI5-F1
#
_cell.length_a   1.000
_cell.length_b   1.000
_cell.length_c   1.000
_cell.angle_alpha   90.00
_cell.angle_beta   90.00
_cell.angle_gamma   90.00
#
_symmetry.space_group_name_H-M   'P 1'
#
loop_
_entity.id
_entity.type
_entity.pdbx_description
1 polymer ?
#
loop_
_entity_poly.entity_id
_entity_poly.type
_entity_poly.pdbx_seq_one_letter_code
_entity_poly.pdbx_strand_id
1 'polypeptide(L)'
;MAIIDGDSGNNPLNGTNSGDTIDGKAGNDIINGFGGNDTLIGGDGSDIFAYTTREFDNDTITDFQRGVDRIDLSALNIADFETLKRFISSDSLGNAVITFAFYGSTESITLRGINQAWLTGGNFIFNSSTAARTVEGTNYRDVLFGGNGNDTLNGYSGNDTLSGGAGNDQLHGQEGDDTLIGGAGNDVYLYAARDFDRDTIEGFSLTANTDKIDLTALNVADFTTLKRFISSDSLGNAVISLGFYGNAESITLKGVAASQLSAANFIFNSSSTALSVEGTSYRDVLFGGNGNDALTGYSGNDVLSGGGGNDQLLGMDGDDTLIGGAGNDVYLYTARDFDRDTIEGFSTASDKIDLSALWVADFTTLSRFITNDASGNAVITLGFYGNTESITLKGVSRAQLSAASFIFNTNSAGLTVEGTGYRDVLFGGNGTDTLTGYSGDDTLASGNGNDRLIGLSGNDTLIGGFGADRMEGGTGNDIYYVDNVGDQVIEAAESGTDTVLATLSYALAAGQHVETLATTSMAGAAAINLSGNEFAQRISGNAGRNYLNGGGGNDTLIGGAGIDTLNGGTGNDTLYVDNAGDIIVEVAGGGTDTALASVSYTLAAGRHIELLATTSIAGTVAINLTGNELAQRINGNNGVNVLNGGSGNDTLYGFNGNDTLNGGIGIDVLAGGYGNDRLYVDSSADRVVETYGQGTDSVFASVHYTLAAGQSVEIVATTSVAGTGTINLAGNELAQQVIGNNGVNRLYGNGGNDTLNGNGGNDVLFGGVGNDRLTGGAGSDYFVFNTALSSWSNVDRITDFNVAADTIQLDNAVMAALGGTGTLSAAKFWKSTAGVAHDADDRIIYDIDTGRLFYDADGSGSKYYGVHFATLAPNLALTNYDFQVI
;
A
#
# COMPACT_ATOMS: atom_id res chain seq x y z
N MET A 1 -14.14 24.25 -81.84
CA MET A 1 -14.23 23.22 -82.90
C MET A 1 -14.00 23.80 -84.27
N ALA A 2 -12.80 24.30 -84.45
CA ALA A 2 -12.09 24.39 -85.70
C ALA A 2 -11.43 23.03 -86.02
N ILE A 3 -11.28 22.75 -87.31
CA ILE A 3 -10.39 21.71 -87.82
C ILE A 3 -9.25 22.46 -88.48
N ILE A 4 -8.02 22.25 -88.01
CA ILE A 4 -6.84 23.00 -88.43
C ILE A 4 -5.85 22.00 -89.01
N ASP A 5 -5.59 22.16 -90.31
CA ASP A 5 -4.74 21.26 -91.08
C ASP A 5 -3.45 21.97 -91.49
N GLY A 6 -2.32 21.32 -91.24
CA GLY A 6 -1.03 21.65 -91.83
C GLY A 6 -0.92 21.28 -93.31
N ASP A 7 0.25 21.56 -93.87
CA ASP A 7 0.72 21.13 -95.18
C ASP A 7 1.88 20.13 -95.04
N SER A 8 2.81 20.08 -96.00
CA SER A 8 3.94 19.14 -95.98
C SER A 8 5.25 19.79 -95.53
N GLY A 9 5.19 20.98 -94.94
CA GLY A 9 6.33 21.70 -94.39
C GLY A 9 6.14 22.01 -92.92
N ASN A 10 7.19 22.48 -92.26
CA ASN A 10 7.16 22.79 -90.83
C ASN A 10 6.17 23.93 -90.54
N ASN A 11 5.10 23.64 -89.82
CA ASN A 11 3.99 24.55 -89.55
C ASN A 11 3.88 24.88 -88.05
N PRO A 12 3.72 26.18 -87.69
CA PRO A 12 3.18 26.55 -86.39
C PRO A 12 1.64 26.53 -86.45
N LEU A 13 1.02 25.55 -85.80
CA LEU A 13 -0.42 25.36 -85.75
C LEU A 13 -0.96 25.72 -84.37
N ASN A 14 -1.90 26.66 -84.34
CA ASN A 14 -2.50 27.18 -83.11
C ASN A 14 -4.02 27.02 -83.17
N GLY A 15 -4.60 26.41 -82.14
CA GLY A 15 -6.03 26.25 -81.92
C GLY A 15 -6.73 27.53 -81.44
N THR A 16 -7.91 27.35 -80.89
CA THR A 16 -8.75 28.37 -80.27
C THR A 16 -9.00 28.01 -78.80
N ASN A 17 -9.80 28.79 -78.05
CA ASN A 17 -10.17 28.41 -76.68
C ASN A 17 -11.40 27.48 -76.66
N SER A 18 -11.52 26.55 -77.59
CA SER A 18 -12.64 25.62 -77.74
C SER A 18 -12.11 24.32 -78.31
N GLY A 19 -12.67 23.18 -77.92
CA GLY A 19 -12.17 21.88 -78.39
C GLY A 19 -12.08 21.77 -79.92
N ASP A 20 -10.86 21.58 -80.41
CA ASP A 20 -10.40 21.64 -81.79
C ASP A 20 -9.75 20.31 -82.20
N THR A 21 -9.56 20.12 -83.51
CA THR A 21 -8.78 19.00 -84.06
C THR A 21 -7.69 19.56 -84.95
N ILE A 22 -6.43 19.31 -84.60
CA ILE A 22 -5.26 19.89 -85.25
C ILE A 22 -4.37 18.78 -85.79
N ASP A 23 -4.07 18.81 -87.08
CA ASP A 23 -3.28 17.78 -87.79
C ASP A 23 -2.11 18.42 -88.56
N GLY A 24 -0.87 18.13 -88.12
CA GLY A 24 0.38 18.61 -88.71
C GLY A 24 0.69 18.04 -90.10
N LYS A 25 0.21 16.82 -90.37
CA LYS A 25 0.50 16.02 -91.58
C LYS A 25 1.97 15.63 -91.73
N ALA A 26 2.81 16.44 -92.37
CA ALA A 26 4.20 16.05 -92.63
C ALA A 26 5.11 17.25 -92.50
N GLY A 27 6.25 17.09 -91.84
CA GLY A 27 7.10 18.21 -91.45
C GLY A 27 7.41 18.15 -89.97
N ASN A 28 8.28 19.03 -89.48
CA ASN A 28 8.50 19.17 -88.04
C ASN A 28 7.62 20.32 -87.54
N ASP A 29 6.47 19.99 -86.99
CA ASP A 29 5.41 20.93 -86.66
C ASP A 29 5.45 21.35 -85.19
N ILE A 30 4.91 22.53 -84.90
CA ILE A 30 4.69 23.01 -83.54
C ILE A 30 3.19 23.20 -83.38
N ILE A 31 2.57 22.37 -82.55
CA ILE A 31 1.12 22.28 -82.38
C ILE A 31 0.76 22.77 -80.98
N ASN A 32 -0.12 23.75 -80.89
CA ASN A 32 -0.65 24.28 -79.64
C ASN A 32 -2.18 24.35 -79.72
N GLY A 33 -2.87 23.64 -78.83
CA GLY A 33 -4.33 23.63 -78.75
C GLY A 33 -4.93 24.94 -78.23
N PHE A 34 -4.21 25.60 -77.31
CA PHE A 34 -4.74 26.59 -76.38
C PHE A 34 -5.77 25.98 -75.42
N GLY A 35 -7.00 26.50 -75.34
CA GLY A 35 -8.00 26.04 -74.38
C GLY A 35 -9.09 25.20 -75.03
N GLY A 36 -9.87 24.46 -74.26
CA GLY A 36 -10.82 23.48 -74.74
C GLY A 36 -10.19 22.09 -74.89
N ASN A 37 -11.02 21.06 -74.97
CA ASN A 37 -10.53 19.68 -75.11
C ASN A 37 -10.13 19.39 -76.56
N ASP A 38 -8.83 19.40 -76.85
CA ASP A 38 -8.32 19.29 -78.21
C ASP A 38 -7.86 17.86 -78.58
N THR A 39 -7.90 17.56 -79.88
CA THR A 39 -7.29 16.36 -80.46
C THR A 39 -6.12 16.78 -81.35
N LEU A 40 -4.91 16.43 -80.94
CA LEU A 40 -3.67 16.84 -81.60
C LEU A 40 -3.03 15.65 -82.32
N ILE A 41 -2.63 15.86 -83.57
CA ILE A 41 -2.05 14.86 -84.47
C ILE A 41 -0.78 15.46 -85.08
N GLY A 42 0.38 14.85 -84.80
CA GLY A 42 1.68 15.33 -85.29
C GLY A 42 1.90 15.00 -86.76
N GLY A 43 1.66 13.74 -87.13
CA GLY A 43 1.93 13.21 -88.46
C GLY A 43 3.37 12.71 -88.63
N ASP A 44 3.90 12.82 -89.86
CA ASP A 44 5.25 12.39 -90.20
C ASP A 44 6.27 13.51 -89.91
N GLY A 45 7.11 13.34 -88.88
CA GLY A 45 8.18 14.30 -88.61
C GLY A 45 8.68 14.22 -87.18
N SER A 46 9.36 15.27 -86.72
CA SER A 46 9.72 15.48 -85.32
C SER A 46 8.94 16.67 -84.80
N ASP A 47 7.81 16.37 -84.16
CA ASP A 47 6.80 17.36 -83.82
C ASP A 47 6.89 17.79 -82.35
N ILE A 48 6.44 19.01 -82.09
CA ILE A 48 6.40 19.62 -80.75
C ILE A 48 4.96 19.96 -80.40
N PHE A 49 4.42 19.31 -79.38
CA PHE A 49 3.14 19.66 -78.78
C PHE A 49 3.38 20.67 -77.66
N ALA A 50 3.07 21.94 -77.89
CA ALA A 50 3.45 23.05 -77.03
C ALA A 50 2.31 23.53 -76.11
N TYR A 51 2.56 23.50 -74.81
CA TYR A 51 1.65 23.97 -73.77
C TYR A 51 2.19 25.25 -73.16
N THR A 52 1.79 26.39 -73.75
CA THR A 52 2.34 27.72 -73.41
C THR A 52 1.54 28.47 -72.35
N THR A 53 0.39 27.95 -71.94
CA THR A 53 -0.49 28.52 -70.90
C THR A 53 -0.96 27.43 -69.94
N ARG A 54 -1.50 27.82 -68.78
CA ARG A 54 -1.97 26.90 -67.72
C ARG A 54 -3.47 26.54 -67.85
N GLU A 55 -4.12 26.88 -68.96
CA GLU A 55 -5.58 26.72 -69.16
C GLU A 55 -5.87 25.95 -70.46
N PHE A 56 -5.38 24.72 -70.57
CA PHE A 56 -5.52 23.90 -71.79
C PHE A 56 -6.55 22.78 -71.70
N ASP A 57 -7.33 22.72 -70.62
CA ASP A 57 -8.37 21.69 -70.41
C ASP A 57 -7.85 20.25 -70.63
N ASN A 58 -8.50 19.43 -71.46
CA ASN A 58 -8.17 18.00 -71.63
C ASN A 58 -7.82 17.65 -73.07
N ASP A 59 -6.53 17.62 -73.36
CA ASP A 59 -5.99 17.39 -74.69
C ASP A 59 -5.58 15.94 -74.91
N THR A 60 -5.82 15.44 -76.12
CA THR A 60 -5.44 14.09 -76.55
C THR A 60 -4.50 14.14 -77.74
N ILE A 61 -3.27 13.65 -77.54
CA ILE A 61 -2.31 13.43 -78.62
C ILE A 61 -2.48 11.99 -79.12
N THR A 62 -2.77 11.82 -80.41
CA THR A 62 -3.23 10.51 -80.93
C THR A 62 -2.18 9.63 -81.58
N ASP A 63 -1.04 10.20 -81.97
CA ASP A 63 0.00 9.54 -82.77
C ASP A 63 1.44 9.77 -82.26
N PHE A 64 1.61 10.22 -81.02
CA PHE A 64 2.90 10.57 -80.41
C PHE A 64 4.00 9.49 -80.62
N GLN A 65 5.04 9.81 -81.36
CA GLN A 65 6.16 8.93 -81.67
C GLN A 65 7.33 9.14 -80.70
N ARG A 66 7.51 8.20 -79.76
CA ARG A 66 8.60 8.25 -78.76
C ARG A 66 9.98 8.34 -79.41
N GLY A 67 10.80 9.27 -78.92
CA GLY A 67 12.18 9.48 -79.37
C GLY A 67 12.29 10.34 -80.62
N VAL A 68 11.16 10.79 -81.17
CA VAL A 68 11.07 11.69 -82.32
C VAL A 68 10.24 12.91 -81.95
N ASP A 69 9.04 12.73 -81.41
CA ASP A 69 8.18 13.82 -80.97
C ASP A 69 8.48 14.24 -79.53
N ARG A 70 8.15 15.49 -79.21
CA ARG A 70 8.33 16.08 -77.88
C ARG A 70 7.13 16.90 -77.44
N ILE A 71 6.95 17.01 -76.13
CA ILE A 71 5.94 17.85 -75.51
C ILE A 71 6.65 19.02 -74.82
N ASP A 72 6.34 20.24 -75.19
CA ASP A 72 6.92 21.44 -74.59
C ASP A 72 6.08 21.89 -73.39
N LEU A 73 6.63 21.70 -72.20
CA LEU A 73 6.06 22.12 -70.91
C LEU A 73 6.89 23.24 -70.27
N SER A 74 7.82 23.85 -71.02
CA SER A 74 8.76 24.83 -70.48
C SER A 74 8.08 26.07 -69.90
N ALA A 75 6.88 26.41 -70.37
CA ALA A 75 6.08 27.52 -69.84
C ALA A 75 5.39 27.21 -68.50
N LEU A 76 5.27 25.93 -68.12
CA LEU A 76 4.63 25.50 -66.88
C LEU A 76 5.58 25.53 -65.67
N ASN A 77 6.82 25.99 -65.86
CA ASN A 77 7.90 26.02 -64.85
C ASN A 77 8.36 24.64 -64.34
N ILE A 78 8.02 23.56 -65.05
CA ILE A 78 8.51 22.22 -64.70
C ILE A 78 9.98 22.11 -65.11
N ALA A 79 10.86 21.86 -64.14
CA ALA A 79 12.32 21.88 -64.35
C ALA A 79 12.88 20.59 -64.94
N ASP A 80 12.29 19.44 -64.59
CA ASP A 80 12.80 18.14 -64.98
C ASP A 80 11.73 17.04 -65.03
N PHE A 81 12.16 15.86 -65.48
CA PHE A 81 11.30 14.70 -65.64
C PHE A 81 10.93 14.02 -64.32
N GLU A 82 11.77 14.05 -63.30
CA GLU A 82 11.42 13.40 -62.03
C GLU A 82 10.31 14.17 -61.31
N THR A 83 10.31 15.49 -61.43
CA THR A 83 9.20 16.37 -61.02
C THR A 83 7.93 16.05 -61.79
N LEU A 84 8.01 16.01 -63.13
CA LEU A 84 6.86 15.73 -64.00
C LEU A 84 6.25 14.34 -63.75
N LYS A 85 7.10 13.33 -63.55
CA LYS A 85 6.72 11.91 -63.42
C LYS A 85 5.73 11.66 -62.29
N ARG A 86 5.69 12.51 -61.27
CA ARG A 86 4.71 12.48 -60.17
C ARG A 86 3.27 12.72 -60.63
N PHE A 87 3.11 13.37 -61.78
CA PHE A 87 1.83 13.76 -62.37
C PHE A 87 1.43 12.89 -63.56
N ILE A 88 2.24 11.87 -63.89
CA ILE A 88 1.95 10.93 -64.97
C ILE A 88 1.26 9.69 -64.38
N SER A 89 0.07 9.38 -64.88
CA SER A 89 -0.72 8.20 -64.55
C SER A 89 -1.05 7.36 -65.79
N SER A 90 -1.69 6.20 -65.62
CA SER A 90 -2.26 5.41 -66.72
C SER A 90 -3.79 5.42 -66.63
N ASP A 91 -4.47 5.70 -67.73
CA ASP A 91 -5.93 5.55 -67.82
C ASP A 91 -6.36 4.06 -67.86
N SER A 92 -7.68 3.84 -67.90
CA SER A 92 -8.27 2.48 -67.99
C SER A 92 -7.89 1.69 -69.26
N LEU A 93 -7.37 2.36 -70.28
CA LEU A 93 -6.92 1.78 -71.54
C LEU A 93 -5.39 1.60 -71.57
N GLY A 94 -4.69 2.02 -70.51
CA GLY A 94 -3.23 1.95 -70.39
C GLY A 94 -2.48 3.10 -71.08
N ASN A 95 -3.19 4.16 -71.49
CA ASN A 95 -2.61 5.39 -72.03
C ASN A 95 -2.00 6.24 -70.91
N ALA A 96 -0.88 6.89 -71.16
CA ALA A 96 -0.26 7.83 -70.24
C ALA A 96 -1.08 9.11 -70.19
N VAL A 97 -1.45 9.55 -68.99
CA VAL A 97 -2.19 10.77 -68.74
C VAL A 97 -1.39 11.63 -67.78
N ILE A 98 -0.97 12.80 -68.23
CA ILE A 98 -0.32 13.82 -67.41
C ILE A 98 -1.42 14.71 -66.87
N THR A 99 -1.55 14.82 -65.54
CA THR A 99 -2.65 15.57 -64.90
C THR A 99 -2.10 16.67 -64.02
N PHE A 100 -2.55 17.89 -64.23
CA PHE A 100 -2.27 19.04 -63.37
C PHE A 100 -3.55 19.59 -62.76
N ALA A 101 -3.40 20.44 -61.76
CA ALA A 101 -4.48 21.29 -61.31
C ALA A 101 -3.97 22.73 -61.27
N PHE A 102 -4.56 23.60 -62.06
CA PHE A 102 -4.24 25.02 -62.06
C PHE A 102 -5.51 25.82 -61.80
N TYR A 103 -5.47 26.75 -60.85
CA TYR A 103 -6.57 27.66 -60.54
C TYR A 103 -7.90 26.94 -60.22
N GLY A 104 -7.81 25.73 -59.64
CA GLY A 104 -8.96 24.89 -59.29
C GLY A 104 -9.59 24.07 -60.43
N SER A 105 -9.12 24.20 -61.68
CA SER A 105 -9.45 23.25 -62.75
C SER A 105 -8.47 22.09 -62.79
N THR A 106 -8.83 21.01 -63.49
CA THR A 106 -7.93 19.87 -63.71
C THR A 106 -7.67 19.77 -65.20
N GLU A 107 -6.41 19.93 -65.56
CA GLU A 107 -5.93 19.91 -66.93
C GLU A 107 -5.23 18.58 -67.18
N SER A 108 -5.43 18.00 -68.37
CA SER A 108 -4.81 16.72 -68.70
C SER A 108 -4.29 16.62 -70.13
N ILE A 109 -3.18 15.91 -70.27
CA ILE A 109 -2.57 15.55 -71.56
C ILE A 109 -2.59 14.03 -71.67
N THR A 110 -3.41 13.50 -72.57
CA THR A 110 -3.53 12.06 -72.81
C THR A 110 -2.73 11.66 -74.05
N LEU A 111 -1.78 10.72 -73.87
CA LEU A 111 -0.98 10.15 -74.95
C LEU A 111 -1.54 8.80 -75.38
N ARG A 112 -2.37 8.79 -76.42
CA ARG A 112 -3.06 7.57 -76.85
C ARG A 112 -2.06 6.53 -77.36
N GLY A 113 -2.19 5.30 -76.86
CA GLY A 113 -1.34 4.17 -77.23
C GLY A 113 0.05 4.18 -76.58
N ILE A 114 0.35 5.15 -75.71
CA ILE A 114 1.63 5.26 -75.01
C ILE A 114 1.46 4.87 -73.55
N ASN A 115 2.22 3.90 -73.06
CA ASN A 115 2.22 3.55 -71.64
C ASN A 115 3.12 4.50 -70.83
N GLN A 116 2.74 4.89 -69.60
CA GLN A 116 3.55 5.81 -68.78
C GLN A 116 4.99 5.33 -68.53
N ALA A 117 5.21 4.01 -68.39
CA ALA A 117 6.53 3.44 -68.08
C ALA A 117 7.53 3.58 -69.23
N TRP A 118 7.07 4.03 -70.39
CA TRP A 118 7.83 4.20 -71.61
C TRP A 118 8.37 5.61 -71.81
N LEU A 119 7.92 6.56 -71.00
CA LEU A 119 8.29 7.97 -71.07
C LEU A 119 9.61 8.22 -70.34
N THR A 120 10.39 9.14 -70.87
CA THR A 120 11.67 9.60 -70.33
C THR A 120 11.76 11.11 -70.48
N GLY A 121 12.72 11.76 -69.80
CA GLY A 121 12.93 13.20 -69.95
C GLY A 121 13.25 13.66 -71.38
N GLY A 122 13.72 12.76 -72.26
CA GLY A 122 13.92 13.07 -73.68
C GLY A 122 12.62 13.37 -74.44
N ASN A 123 11.46 12.91 -73.93
CA ASN A 123 10.15 13.14 -74.54
C ASN A 123 9.58 14.54 -74.25
N PHE A 124 10.23 15.34 -73.41
CA PHE A 124 9.68 16.60 -72.92
C PHE A 124 10.70 17.73 -73.05
N ILE A 125 10.24 18.96 -73.27
CA ILE A 125 11.04 20.19 -73.16
C ILE A 125 10.66 20.85 -71.83
N PHE A 126 11.64 21.05 -70.96
CA PHE A 126 11.48 21.59 -69.62
C PHE A 126 11.96 23.03 -69.49
N ASN A 127 11.54 23.70 -68.43
CA ASN A 127 12.02 25.03 -68.09
C ASN A 127 13.51 24.96 -67.68
N SER A 128 14.35 25.78 -68.33
CA SER A 128 15.78 25.87 -68.02
C SER A 128 16.18 27.18 -67.33
N SER A 129 15.20 28.00 -66.95
CA SER A 129 15.45 29.29 -66.30
C SER A 129 15.74 29.10 -64.82
N THR A 130 16.80 29.77 -64.36
CA THR A 130 17.24 29.82 -62.97
C THR A 130 16.85 31.13 -62.27
N ALA A 131 15.89 31.87 -62.85
CA ALA A 131 15.41 33.11 -62.24
C ALA A 131 14.55 32.78 -61.01
N ALA A 132 14.77 33.52 -59.92
CA ALA A 132 13.88 33.50 -58.77
C ALA A 132 12.50 34.04 -59.12
N ARG A 133 11.45 33.39 -58.62
CA ARG A 133 10.04 33.72 -58.86
C ARG A 133 9.23 33.62 -57.58
N THR A 134 8.12 34.34 -57.57
CA THR A 134 7.03 34.10 -56.64
C THR A 134 5.89 33.48 -57.43
N VAL A 135 5.42 32.31 -57.01
CA VAL A 135 4.34 31.56 -57.62
C VAL A 135 3.21 31.48 -56.61
N GLU A 136 2.08 32.06 -56.99
CA GLU A 136 0.89 32.17 -56.15
C GLU A 136 -0.15 31.17 -56.65
N GLY A 137 -0.72 30.39 -55.73
CA GLY A 137 -1.90 29.57 -55.92
C GLY A 137 -3.19 30.36 -55.74
N THR A 138 -4.26 29.65 -55.38
CA THR A 138 -5.62 30.15 -55.19
C THR A 138 -6.25 29.46 -53.99
N ASN A 139 -7.53 29.73 -53.73
CA ASN A 139 -8.27 29.08 -52.64
C ASN A 139 -8.85 27.70 -53.05
N TYR A 140 -8.23 27.04 -54.04
CA TYR A 140 -8.62 25.73 -54.55
C TYR A 140 -7.37 24.87 -54.68
N ARG A 141 -7.55 23.56 -54.83
CA ARG A 141 -6.42 22.64 -55.11
C ARG A 141 -5.60 23.12 -56.32
N ASP A 142 -4.32 23.37 -56.07
CA ASP A 142 -3.34 23.82 -57.02
C ASP A 142 -2.10 22.92 -57.09
N VAL A 143 -1.46 22.89 -58.25
CA VAL A 143 -0.14 22.31 -58.48
C VAL A 143 0.82 23.41 -58.91
N LEU A 144 1.78 23.74 -58.05
CA LEU A 144 2.70 24.86 -58.25
C LEU A 144 4.12 24.37 -58.51
N PHE A 145 4.80 24.97 -59.49
CA PHE A 145 6.18 24.67 -59.86
C PHE A 145 7.05 25.94 -59.83
N GLY A 146 8.14 25.91 -59.04
CA GLY A 146 9.13 27.00 -58.94
C GLY A 146 10.08 27.04 -60.13
N GLY A 147 10.80 25.93 -60.35
CA GLY A 147 11.72 25.77 -61.47
C GLY A 147 13.15 25.47 -61.01
N ASN A 148 14.14 26.15 -61.60
CA ASN A 148 15.56 26.02 -61.20
C ASN A 148 16.09 27.26 -60.46
N GLY A 149 15.21 28.17 -60.03
CA GLY A 149 15.58 29.41 -59.33
C GLY A 149 15.41 29.26 -57.83
N ASN A 150 15.76 30.30 -57.05
CA ASN A 150 15.36 30.36 -55.65
C ASN A 150 13.95 30.95 -55.59
N ASP A 151 12.95 30.10 -55.50
CA ASP A 151 11.57 30.46 -55.73
C ASP A 151 10.78 30.55 -54.40
N THR A 152 9.64 31.22 -54.42
CA THR A 152 8.69 31.30 -53.30
C THR A 152 7.33 30.84 -53.79
N LEU A 153 6.78 29.79 -53.20
CA LEU A 153 5.51 29.19 -53.58
C LEU A 153 4.51 29.35 -52.43
N ASN A 154 3.33 29.92 -52.71
CA ASN A 154 2.23 30.04 -51.76
C ASN A 154 1.00 29.30 -52.29
N GLY A 155 0.48 28.32 -51.53
CA GLY A 155 -0.74 27.57 -51.87
C GLY A 155 -2.01 28.38 -51.67
N TYR A 156 -2.17 28.94 -50.47
CA TYR A 156 -3.40 29.54 -49.93
C TYR A 156 -4.35 28.49 -49.34
N SER A 157 -5.63 28.50 -49.67
CA SER A 157 -6.55 27.49 -49.15
C SER A 157 -6.70 26.35 -50.14
N GLY A 158 -6.79 25.11 -49.68
CA GLY A 158 -6.99 23.96 -50.55
C GLY A 158 -5.92 22.90 -50.31
N ASN A 159 -6.08 21.73 -50.90
CA ASN A 159 -5.09 20.65 -50.74
C ASN A 159 -4.10 20.72 -51.89
N ASP A 160 -3.03 21.48 -51.72
CA ASP A 160 -2.12 21.87 -52.79
C ASP A 160 -0.91 20.94 -52.92
N THR A 161 -0.25 21.00 -54.08
CA THR A 161 1.04 20.35 -54.30
C THR A 161 2.05 21.37 -54.79
N LEU A 162 3.01 21.71 -53.94
CA LEU A 162 4.05 22.70 -54.22
C LEU A 162 5.38 21.99 -54.47
N SER A 163 5.99 22.27 -55.63
CA SER A 163 7.30 21.74 -56.02
C SER A 163 8.27 22.89 -56.31
N GLY A 164 9.25 23.09 -55.43
CA GLY A 164 10.30 24.12 -55.58
C GLY A 164 11.17 23.85 -56.81
N GLY A 165 11.77 22.66 -56.85
CA GLY A 165 12.61 22.21 -57.95
C GLY A 165 14.08 22.26 -57.57
N ALA A 166 14.90 23.03 -58.29
CA ALA A 166 16.29 23.27 -57.90
C ALA A 166 16.47 24.72 -57.47
N GLY A 167 17.26 24.97 -56.44
CA GLY A 167 17.39 26.30 -55.83
C GLY A 167 17.07 26.23 -54.34
N ASN A 168 17.28 27.33 -53.61
CA ASN A 168 16.87 27.42 -52.22
C ASN A 168 15.48 28.04 -52.17
N ASP A 169 14.46 27.20 -52.02
CA ASP A 169 13.07 27.57 -52.20
C ASP A 169 12.37 27.84 -50.87
N GLN A 170 11.32 28.65 -50.90
CA GLN A 170 10.40 28.86 -49.77
C GLN A 170 9.03 28.33 -50.16
N LEU A 171 8.51 27.36 -49.40
CA LEU A 171 7.23 26.71 -49.66
C LEU A 171 6.29 26.98 -48.49
N HIS A 172 5.12 27.55 -48.80
CA HIS A 172 4.08 27.86 -47.83
C HIS A 172 2.76 27.28 -48.33
N GLY A 173 2.35 26.15 -47.76
CA GLY A 173 1.07 25.50 -48.07
C GLY A 173 -0.11 26.39 -47.72
N GLN A 174 -0.16 26.81 -46.45
CA GLN A 174 -1.25 27.54 -45.79
C GLN A 174 -2.38 26.60 -45.35
N GLU A 175 -3.64 26.84 -45.69
CA GLU A 175 -4.77 26.07 -45.18
C GLU A 175 -5.06 24.86 -46.09
N GLY A 176 -5.30 23.68 -45.51
CA GLY A 176 -5.61 22.45 -46.24
C GLY A 176 -4.52 21.39 -46.15
N ASP A 177 -4.81 20.17 -46.63
CA ASP A 177 -3.83 19.07 -46.56
C ASP A 177 -2.84 19.18 -47.74
N ASP A 178 -1.68 19.80 -47.52
CA ASP A 178 -0.73 20.10 -48.60
C ASP A 178 0.37 19.04 -48.78
N THR A 179 0.92 18.97 -49.99
CA THR A 179 2.15 18.23 -50.29
C THR A 179 3.26 19.20 -50.72
N LEU A 180 4.28 19.35 -49.88
CA LEU A 180 5.40 20.27 -50.10
C LEU A 180 6.67 19.50 -50.48
N ILE A 181 7.28 19.88 -51.59
CA ILE A 181 8.46 19.22 -52.17
C ILE A 181 9.50 20.30 -52.49
N GLY A 182 10.50 20.49 -51.63
CA GLY A 182 11.56 21.46 -51.86
C GLY A 182 12.39 21.12 -53.09
N GLY A 183 13.00 19.94 -53.09
CA GLY A 183 13.81 19.45 -54.20
C GLY A 183 15.31 19.59 -53.90
N ALA A 184 16.06 20.21 -54.80
CA ALA A 184 17.50 20.33 -54.69
C ALA A 184 17.92 21.73 -54.21
N GLY A 185 18.30 21.85 -52.94
CA GLY A 185 18.84 23.08 -52.38
C GLY A 185 18.66 23.11 -50.87
N ASN A 186 18.68 24.31 -50.27
CA ASN A 186 18.33 24.51 -48.88
C ASN A 186 16.94 25.13 -48.84
N ASP A 187 15.93 24.30 -48.66
CA ASP A 187 14.55 24.73 -48.76
C ASP A 187 13.97 25.06 -47.39
N VAL A 188 13.04 26.01 -47.35
CA VAL A 188 12.34 26.44 -46.13
C VAL A 188 10.85 26.18 -46.29
N TYR A 189 10.31 25.34 -45.43
CA TYR A 189 8.88 25.05 -45.31
C TYR A 189 8.31 25.96 -44.23
N LEU A 190 7.50 26.94 -44.63
CA LEU A 190 7.04 28.03 -43.78
C LEU A 190 5.67 27.71 -43.16
N TYR A 191 5.57 27.81 -41.84
CA TYR A 191 4.32 27.74 -41.10
C TYR A 191 4.07 29.07 -40.38
N ALA A 192 3.45 30.01 -41.09
CA ALA A 192 3.31 31.42 -40.66
C ALA A 192 2.06 31.70 -39.80
N ALA A 193 1.10 30.79 -39.77
CA ALA A 193 -0.11 30.86 -38.98
C ALA A 193 -0.54 29.45 -38.56
N ARG A 194 -1.48 29.37 -37.62
CA ARG A 194 -2.18 28.12 -37.27
C ARG A 194 -3.22 27.79 -38.37
N ASP A 195 -3.82 26.61 -38.33
CA ASP A 195 -4.79 26.09 -39.32
C ASP A 195 -4.20 25.54 -40.63
N PHE A 196 -3.01 24.91 -40.55
CA PHE A 196 -2.38 24.27 -41.73
C PHE A 196 -2.79 22.80 -41.95
N ASP A 197 -3.80 22.31 -41.24
CA ASP A 197 -4.29 20.92 -41.36
C ASP A 197 -3.16 19.85 -41.40
N ARG A 198 -3.23 18.86 -42.29
CA ARG A 198 -2.25 17.75 -42.35
C ARG A 198 -1.36 17.86 -43.59
N ASP A 199 -0.21 18.47 -43.39
CA ASP A 199 0.80 18.60 -44.42
C ASP A 199 1.75 17.41 -44.51
N THR A 200 2.16 17.13 -45.74
CA THR A 200 3.21 16.16 -46.06
C THR A 200 4.38 16.85 -46.73
N ILE A 201 5.55 16.77 -46.10
CA ILE A 201 6.83 17.16 -46.71
C ILE A 201 7.49 15.92 -47.29
N GLU A 202 7.81 15.95 -48.58
CA GLU A 202 8.58 14.90 -49.25
C GLU A 202 9.96 15.37 -49.67
N GLY A 203 10.96 14.49 -49.54
CA GLY A 203 12.32 14.79 -49.99
C GLY A 203 13.16 15.64 -49.02
N PHE A 204 12.69 15.84 -47.79
CA PHE A 204 13.37 16.65 -46.78
C PHE A 204 14.83 16.24 -46.55
N SER A 205 15.77 17.13 -46.89
CA SER A 205 17.22 16.89 -46.87
C SER A 205 17.84 17.08 -45.49
N LEU A 206 18.42 16.00 -44.95
CA LEU A 206 19.16 16.01 -43.68
C LEU A 206 20.68 16.20 -43.83
N THR A 207 21.25 16.11 -45.03
CA THR A 207 22.72 16.20 -45.26
C THR A 207 23.07 16.97 -46.52
N ALA A 208 23.96 17.98 -46.39
CA ALA A 208 24.47 18.89 -47.44
C ALA A 208 23.38 19.63 -48.24
N ASN A 209 23.35 20.97 -48.11
CA ASN A 209 22.19 21.80 -48.45
C ASN A 209 20.96 21.39 -47.60
N THR A 210 20.89 21.91 -46.38
CA THR A 210 19.95 21.46 -45.33
C THR A 210 18.63 22.20 -45.42
N ASP A 211 17.55 21.42 -45.49
CA ASP A 211 16.20 21.94 -45.41
C ASP A 211 15.82 22.33 -43.98
N LYS A 212 14.88 23.28 -43.87
CA LYS A 212 14.37 23.76 -42.58
C LYS A 212 12.86 23.91 -42.58
N ILE A 213 12.26 23.64 -41.42
CA ILE A 213 10.87 23.99 -41.13
C ILE A 213 10.87 25.25 -40.27
N ASP A 214 10.22 26.31 -40.73
CA ASP A 214 10.09 27.56 -39.98
C ASP A 214 8.81 27.55 -39.15
N LEU A 215 8.99 27.47 -37.83
CA LEU A 215 7.92 27.46 -36.82
C LEU A 215 7.92 28.75 -35.97
N THR A 216 8.63 29.78 -36.42
CA THR A 216 8.81 31.04 -35.66
C THR A 216 7.46 31.65 -35.26
N ALA A 217 6.47 31.61 -36.14
CA ALA A 217 5.15 32.18 -35.88
C ALA A 217 4.28 31.35 -34.92
N LEU A 218 4.64 30.09 -34.67
CA LEU A 218 3.92 29.20 -33.75
C LEU A 218 4.41 29.34 -32.30
N ASN A 219 5.32 30.27 -32.03
CA ASN A 219 5.94 30.53 -30.72
C ASN A 219 6.73 29.37 -30.12
N VAL A 220 7.14 28.40 -30.95
CA VAL A 220 7.99 27.31 -30.49
C VAL A 220 9.38 27.86 -30.20
N ALA A 221 9.79 27.83 -28.92
CA ALA A 221 11.04 28.43 -28.45
C ALA A 221 12.27 27.60 -28.81
N ASP A 222 12.18 26.27 -28.71
CA ASP A 222 13.30 25.38 -28.94
C ASP A 222 12.91 23.94 -29.33
N PHE A 223 13.93 23.15 -29.67
CA PHE A 223 13.76 21.74 -30.03
C PHE A 223 13.39 20.85 -28.84
N THR A 224 13.76 21.22 -27.61
CA THR A 224 13.41 20.42 -26.42
C THR A 224 11.90 20.39 -26.24
N THR A 225 11.27 21.56 -26.40
CA THR A 225 9.84 21.80 -26.39
C THR A 225 9.17 21.08 -27.55
N LEU A 226 9.65 21.31 -28.78
CA LEU A 226 9.06 20.70 -29.98
C LEU A 226 9.14 19.17 -29.96
N LYS A 227 10.26 18.60 -29.50
CA LYS A 227 10.52 17.15 -29.54
C LYS A 227 9.42 16.32 -28.87
N ARG A 228 8.71 16.89 -27.88
CA ARG A 228 7.59 16.27 -27.19
C ARG A 228 6.41 15.95 -28.12
N PHE A 229 6.31 16.67 -29.23
CA PHE A 229 5.26 16.56 -30.23
C PHE A 229 5.71 15.80 -31.49
N ILE A 230 6.94 15.29 -31.51
CA ILE A 230 7.48 14.51 -32.63
C ILE A 230 7.30 13.02 -32.33
N SER A 231 6.53 12.36 -33.17
CA SER A 231 6.26 10.91 -33.12
C SER A 231 6.67 10.22 -34.43
N SER A 232 6.47 8.90 -34.52
CA SER A 232 6.65 8.15 -35.76
C SER A 232 5.36 7.46 -36.16
N ASP A 233 4.99 7.59 -37.44
CA ASP A 233 3.84 6.88 -37.99
C ASP A 233 4.12 5.38 -38.20
N SER A 234 3.11 4.65 -38.69
CA SER A 234 3.24 3.20 -38.98
C SER A 234 4.26 2.84 -40.07
N LEU A 235 4.70 3.82 -40.86
CA LEU A 235 5.68 3.67 -41.93
C LEU A 235 7.09 4.12 -41.48
N GLY A 236 7.23 4.63 -40.25
CA GLY A 236 8.47 5.14 -39.69
C GLY A 236 8.78 6.60 -40.03
N ASN A 237 7.84 7.33 -40.64
CA ASN A 237 7.98 8.76 -40.92
C ASN A 237 7.84 9.58 -39.64
N ALA A 238 8.58 10.67 -39.52
CA ALA A 238 8.44 11.64 -38.44
C ALA A 238 7.13 12.41 -38.62
N VAL A 239 6.33 12.50 -37.55
CA VAL A 239 5.09 13.27 -37.52
C VAL A 239 5.19 14.27 -36.39
N ILE A 240 5.13 15.55 -36.71
CA ILE A 240 5.07 16.65 -35.75
C ILE A 240 3.59 16.98 -35.56
N SER A 241 3.02 16.66 -34.40
CA SER A 241 1.59 16.85 -34.13
C SER A 241 1.38 18.09 -33.26
N LEU A 242 0.90 19.16 -33.86
CA LEU A 242 0.66 20.45 -33.21
C LEU A 242 -0.85 20.68 -33.31
N GLY A 243 -1.63 20.37 -32.28
CA GLY A 243 -3.10 20.52 -32.37
C GLY A 243 -3.55 21.93 -32.00
N PHE A 244 -4.42 22.54 -32.80
CA PHE A 244 -5.10 23.79 -32.46
C PHE A 244 -6.58 23.75 -32.92
N TYR A 245 -7.48 24.41 -32.21
CA TYR A 245 -8.94 24.42 -32.50
C TYR A 245 -9.59 23.02 -32.59
N GLY A 246 -8.98 21.99 -32.00
CA GLY A 246 -9.46 20.60 -32.09
C GLY A 246 -9.23 19.93 -33.45
N ASN A 247 -8.54 20.60 -34.38
CA ASN A 247 -8.05 19.98 -35.61
C ASN A 247 -6.81 19.14 -35.30
N ALA A 248 -6.50 18.20 -36.20
CA ALA A 248 -5.33 17.37 -36.08
C ALA A 248 -4.22 17.94 -36.96
N GLU A 249 -3.70 19.13 -36.65
CA GLU A 249 -2.63 19.69 -37.45
C GLU A 249 -1.34 18.92 -37.26
N SER A 250 -0.75 18.55 -38.39
CA SER A 250 0.42 17.69 -38.38
C SER A 250 1.30 17.91 -39.59
N ILE A 251 2.60 17.87 -39.35
CA ILE A 251 3.61 17.89 -40.41
C ILE A 251 4.23 16.49 -40.49
N THR A 252 3.99 15.79 -41.60
CA THR A 252 4.55 14.46 -41.85
C THR A 252 5.77 14.56 -42.77
N LEU A 253 6.93 14.14 -42.29
CA LEU A 253 8.17 14.13 -43.08
C LEU A 253 8.41 12.74 -43.66
N LYS A 254 8.01 12.53 -44.92
CA LYS A 254 8.07 11.23 -45.58
C LYS A 254 9.52 10.80 -45.83
N GLY A 255 9.87 9.60 -45.34
CA GLY A 255 11.22 9.03 -45.46
C GLY A 255 12.23 9.55 -44.44
N VAL A 256 11.82 10.41 -43.49
CA VAL A 256 12.64 10.89 -42.39
C VAL A 256 12.13 10.29 -41.08
N ALA A 257 13.00 9.66 -40.29
CA ALA A 257 12.64 9.14 -38.98
C ALA A 257 12.76 10.22 -37.89
N ALA A 258 11.87 10.19 -36.90
CA ALA A 258 11.84 11.15 -35.79
C ALA A 258 13.19 11.27 -35.05
N SER A 259 13.92 10.16 -34.91
CA SER A 259 15.23 10.11 -34.26
C SER A 259 16.34 10.84 -35.04
N GLN A 260 16.11 11.19 -36.30
CA GLN A 260 17.08 11.89 -37.14
C GLN A 260 16.94 13.42 -37.04
N LEU A 261 15.85 13.91 -36.45
CA LEU A 261 15.58 15.34 -36.30
C LEU A 261 16.36 15.94 -35.13
N SER A 262 16.77 17.19 -35.31
CA SER A 262 17.50 17.99 -34.33
C SER A 262 17.14 19.46 -34.47
N ALA A 263 17.60 20.31 -33.54
CA ALA A 263 17.39 21.76 -33.60
C ALA A 263 17.88 22.41 -34.91
N ALA A 264 18.84 21.81 -35.61
CA ALA A 264 19.35 22.34 -36.87
C ALA A 264 18.33 22.30 -38.02
N ASN A 265 17.31 21.46 -37.91
CA ASN A 265 16.27 21.24 -38.92
C ASN A 265 15.11 22.25 -38.83
N PHE A 266 15.15 23.17 -37.85
CA PHE A 266 14.05 24.07 -37.55
C PHE A 266 14.52 25.52 -37.43
N ILE A 267 13.61 26.44 -37.65
CA ILE A 267 13.74 27.85 -37.28
C ILE A 267 12.73 28.11 -36.15
N PHE A 268 13.22 28.53 -35.00
CA PHE A 268 12.44 28.72 -33.78
C PHE A 268 12.26 30.20 -33.46
N ASN A 269 11.24 30.50 -32.65
CA ASN A 269 11.04 31.83 -32.12
C ASN A 269 12.15 32.18 -31.10
N SER A 270 12.91 33.23 -31.40
CA SER A 270 13.98 33.75 -30.53
C SER A 270 13.59 35.02 -29.78
N SER A 271 12.34 35.47 -29.91
CA SER A 271 11.79 36.60 -29.17
C SER A 271 11.65 36.26 -27.69
N SER A 272 11.92 37.25 -26.84
CA SER A 272 11.66 37.23 -25.39
C SER A 272 10.56 38.23 -25.02
N THR A 273 9.74 38.61 -25.99
CA THR A 273 8.55 39.43 -25.76
C THR A 273 7.50 38.61 -25.02
N ALA A 274 6.98 39.17 -23.92
CA ALA A 274 5.81 38.62 -23.25
C ALA A 274 4.62 38.48 -24.21
N LEU A 275 4.05 37.29 -24.28
CA LEU A 275 2.89 36.94 -25.07
C LEU A 275 1.69 36.62 -24.17
N SER A 276 0.50 36.81 -24.74
CA SER A 276 -0.76 36.30 -24.20
C SER A 276 -1.29 35.32 -25.23
N VAL A 277 -1.35 34.05 -24.87
CA VAL A 277 -1.74 32.96 -25.78
C VAL A 277 -2.97 32.27 -25.20
N GLU A 278 -4.05 32.31 -25.95
CA GLU A 278 -5.31 31.71 -25.55
C GLU A 278 -5.65 30.53 -26.47
N GLY A 279 -6.15 29.47 -25.87
CA GLY A 279 -6.74 28.31 -26.53
C GLY A 279 -8.23 28.50 -26.78
N THR A 280 -8.94 27.39 -26.77
CA THR A 280 -10.31 27.24 -27.26
C THR A 280 -11.07 26.25 -26.39
N SER A 281 -12.29 25.88 -26.77
CA SER A 281 -13.04 24.81 -26.09
C SER A 281 -12.67 23.40 -26.56
N TYR A 282 -11.54 23.24 -27.24
CA TYR A 282 -11.05 21.98 -27.78
C TYR A 282 -9.62 21.74 -27.32
N ARG A 283 -9.14 20.52 -27.50
CA ARG A 283 -7.74 20.18 -27.24
C ARG A 283 -6.78 21.04 -28.05
N ASP A 284 -5.97 21.84 -27.36
CA ASP A 284 -5.01 22.76 -27.92
C ASP A 284 -3.56 22.47 -27.48
N VAL A 285 -2.60 22.88 -28.30
CA VAL A 285 -1.18 22.91 -27.99
C VAL A 285 -0.69 24.36 -28.07
N LEU A 286 -0.37 24.94 -26.90
CA LEU A 286 0.00 26.34 -26.76
C LEU A 286 1.49 26.49 -26.42
N PHE A 287 2.15 27.46 -27.06
CA PHE A 287 3.54 27.82 -26.80
C PHE A 287 3.67 29.31 -26.46
N GLY A 288 4.34 29.62 -25.34
CA GLY A 288 4.63 30.98 -24.87
C GLY A 288 5.84 31.60 -25.57
N GLY A 289 6.97 30.89 -25.61
CA GLY A 289 8.18 31.38 -26.25
C GLY A 289 9.33 31.51 -25.24
N ASN A 290 10.12 32.59 -25.35
CA ASN A 290 11.18 32.90 -24.37
C ASN A 290 10.85 34.15 -23.52
N GLY A 291 9.58 34.59 -23.54
CA GLY A 291 9.11 35.78 -22.83
C GLY A 291 8.56 35.42 -21.45
N ASN A 292 8.03 36.41 -20.72
CA ASN A 292 7.22 36.10 -19.56
C ASN A 292 5.77 36.02 -20.04
N ASP A 293 5.30 34.82 -20.33
CA ASP A 293 4.13 34.58 -21.14
C ASP A 293 2.92 34.17 -20.27
N ALA A 294 1.71 34.49 -20.72
CA ALA A 294 0.46 34.07 -20.09
C ALA A 294 -0.31 33.15 -21.05
N LEU A 295 -0.52 31.91 -20.63
CA LEU A 295 -1.19 30.87 -21.42
C LEU A 295 -2.50 30.47 -20.75
N THR A 296 -3.59 30.39 -21.51
CA THR A 296 -4.90 29.92 -21.04
C THR A 296 -5.48 28.88 -21.99
N GLY A 297 -5.79 27.67 -21.51
CA GLY A 297 -6.34 26.56 -22.30
C GLY A 297 -7.83 26.71 -22.60
N TYR A 298 -8.62 26.97 -21.56
CA TYR A 298 -10.10 27.03 -21.52
C TYR A 298 -10.80 25.68 -21.29
N SER A 299 -11.24 24.97 -22.32
CA SER A 299 -11.87 23.66 -22.11
C SER A 299 -11.24 22.69 -23.06
N GLY A 300 -10.90 21.50 -22.60
CA GLY A 300 -10.21 20.54 -23.44
C GLY A 300 -9.09 19.87 -22.67
N ASN A 301 -8.42 18.91 -23.31
CA ASN A 301 -7.25 18.29 -22.71
C ASN A 301 -6.02 18.92 -23.36
N ASP A 302 -5.62 20.08 -22.86
CA ASP A 302 -4.67 20.98 -23.50
C ASP A 302 -3.23 20.68 -23.09
N VAL A 303 -2.29 21.16 -23.90
CA VAL A 303 -0.87 21.13 -23.59
C VAL A 303 -0.33 22.56 -23.65
N LEU A 304 -0.02 23.13 -22.49
CA LEU A 304 0.50 24.50 -22.37
C LEU A 304 1.99 24.44 -22.07
N SER A 305 2.81 25.09 -22.90
CA SER A 305 4.25 25.20 -22.73
C SER A 305 4.68 26.66 -22.67
N GLY A 306 5.08 27.14 -21.49
CA GLY A 306 5.58 28.50 -21.29
C GLY A 306 6.86 28.74 -22.08
N GLY A 307 7.87 27.89 -21.84
CA GLY A 307 9.13 27.89 -22.58
C GLY A 307 10.25 28.44 -21.71
N GLY A 308 10.72 29.66 -21.96
CA GLY A 308 11.67 30.33 -21.07
C GLY A 308 11.13 31.67 -20.63
N GLY A 309 11.51 32.12 -19.43
CA GLY A 309 10.92 33.29 -18.79
C GLY A 309 10.06 32.88 -17.60
N ASN A 310 9.40 33.84 -16.96
CA ASN A 310 8.51 33.57 -15.83
C ASN A 310 7.07 33.53 -16.33
N ASP A 311 6.54 32.34 -16.51
CA ASP A 311 5.28 32.14 -17.22
C ASP A 311 4.10 31.93 -16.27
N GLN A 312 2.90 32.25 -16.74
CA GLN A 312 1.63 31.96 -16.06
C GLN A 312 0.82 31.00 -16.91
N LEU A 313 0.51 29.81 -16.37
CA LEU A 313 -0.21 28.76 -17.08
C LEU A 313 -1.53 28.48 -16.37
N LEU A 314 -2.62 28.58 -17.12
CA LEU A 314 -3.99 28.34 -16.64
C LEU A 314 -4.66 27.33 -17.58
N GLY A 315 -4.80 26.08 -17.13
CA GLY A 315 -5.46 25.01 -17.91
C GLY A 315 -6.95 25.29 -18.10
N MET A 316 -7.65 25.45 -16.97
CA MET A 316 -9.12 25.54 -16.83
C MET A 316 -9.75 24.14 -16.82
N ASP A 317 -10.79 23.87 -17.61
CA ASP A 317 -11.55 22.61 -17.54
C ASP A 317 -10.91 21.55 -18.45
N GLY A 318 -10.87 20.28 -18.01
CA GLY A 318 -10.30 19.15 -18.75
C GLY A 318 -8.93 18.69 -18.25
N ASP A 319 -8.44 17.56 -18.76
CA ASP A 319 -7.19 16.96 -18.27
C ASP A 319 -5.99 17.61 -18.98
N ASP A 320 -5.41 18.66 -18.39
CA ASP A 320 -4.36 19.45 -19.02
C ASP A 320 -2.93 18.99 -18.69
N THR A 321 -1.99 19.31 -19.58
CA THR A 321 -0.55 19.17 -19.33
C THR A 321 0.11 20.54 -19.34
N LEU A 322 0.57 21.00 -18.18
CA LEU A 322 1.18 22.31 -17.97
C LEU A 322 2.70 22.19 -17.82
N ILE A 323 3.46 22.89 -18.65
CA ILE A 323 4.92 22.85 -18.72
C ILE A 323 5.44 24.30 -18.63
N GLY A 324 5.91 24.72 -17.47
CA GLY A 324 6.46 26.07 -17.28
C GLY A 324 7.72 26.26 -18.10
N GLY A 325 8.72 25.42 -17.85
CA GLY A 325 9.99 25.43 -18.58
C GLY A 325 11.08 26.09 -17.75
N ALA A 326 11.73 27.12 -18.30
CA ALA A 326 12.87 27.76 -17.66
C ALA A 326 12.48 29.13 -17.06
N GLY A 327 12.32 29.19 -15.75
CA GLY A 327 12.17 30.46 -15.02
C GLY A 327 11.49 30.22 -13.69
N ASN A 328 10.76 31.22 -13.19
CA ASN A 328 9.92 31.09 -12.02
C ASN A 328 8.46 31.09 -12.48
N ASP A 329 7.93 29.90 -12.72
CA ASP A 329 6.62 29.74 -13.35
C ASP A 329 5.49 29.64 -12.32
N VAL A 330 4.31 30.09 -12.70
CA VAL A 330 3.10 30.01 -11.88
C VAL A 330 2.02 29.22 -12.59
N TYR A 331 1.52 28.17 -11.94
CA TYR A 331 0.43 27.33 -12.40
C TYR A 331 -0.84 27.73 -11.66
N LEU A 332 -1.83 28.28 -12.37
CA LEU A 332 -3.00 28.92 -11.78
C LEU A 332 -4.20 27.98 -11.74
N TYR A 333 -4.85 27.89 -10.58
CA TYR A 333 -6.12 27.18 -10.39
C TYR A 333 -7.17 28.15 -9.86
N THR A 334 -8.03 28.64 -10.77
CA THR A 334 -8.96 29.75 -10.47
C THR A 334 -10.41 29.32 -10.21
N ALA A 335 -10.76 28.08 -10.55
CA ALA A 335 -12.09 27.49 -10.37
C ALA A 335 -11.99 26.04 -9.84
N ARG A 336 -13.11 25.51 -9.34
CA ARG A 336 -13.21 24.18 -8.70
C ARG A 336 -13.61 23.06 -9.68
N ASP A 337 -13.20 23.15 -10.95
CA ASP A 337 -13.61 22.21 -12.01
C ASP A 337 -12.47 21.99 -13.02
N PHE A 338 -11.25 21.80 -12.51
CA PHE A 338 -10.05 21.67 -13.35
C PHE A 338 -9.67 20.23 -13.69
N ASP A 339 -10.55 19.26 -13.46
CA ASP A 339 -10.32 17.84 -13.73
C ASP A 339 -8.92 17.34 -13.27
N ARG A 340 -8.20 16.56 -14.10
CA ARG A 340 -6.93 15.94 -13.73
C ARG A 340 -5.77 16.51 -14.53
N ASP A 341 -5.15 17.51 -13.94
CA ASP A 341 -3.97 18.16 -14.52
C ASP A 341 -2.67 17.46 -14.19
N THR A 342 -1.75 17.57 -15.14
CA THR A 342 -0.36 17.15 -15.01
C THR A 342 0.57 18.35 -15.18
N ILE A 343 1.34 18.64 -14.14
CA ILE A 343 2.46 19.59 -14.21
C ILE A 343 3.74 18.80 -14.47
N GLU A 344 4.47 19.18 -15.52
CA GLU A 344 5.80 18.65 -15.82
C GLU A 344 6.88 19.72 -15.69
N GLY A 345 8.06 19.31 -15.23
CA GLY A 345 9.21 20.21 -15.09
C GLY A 345 9.19 21.14 -13.87
N PHE A 346 8.26 20.95 -12.93
CA PHE A 346 8.12 21.79 -11.74
C PHE A 346 9.41 21.85 -10.90
N SER A 347 9.98 23.05 -10.79
CA SER A 347 11.13 23.37 -9.95
C SER A 347 10.66 23.82 -8.57
N THR A 348 10.86 22.97 -7.57
CA THR A 348 10.47 23.27 -6.17
C THR A 348 11.21 24.46 -5.54
N ALA A 349 12.26 24.97 -6.20
CA ALA A 349 13.02 26.13 -5.73
C ALA A 349 12.46 27.47 -6.21
N SER A 350 11.74 27.49 -7.35
CA SER A 350 11.31 28.69 -8.06
C SER A 350 9.81 28.75 -8.28
N ASP A 351 9.24 27.64 -8.75
CA ASP A 351 7.90 27.61 -9.33
C ASP A 351 6.83 27.54 -8.25
N LYS A 352 5.62 27.97 -8.60
CA LYS A 352 4.49 28.09 -7.69
C LYS A 352 3.22 27.51 -8.29
N ILE A 353 2.44 26.83 -7.46
CA ILE A 353 1.05 26.51 -7.77
C ILE A 353 0.16 27.50 -7.00
N ASP A 354 -0.63 28.28 -7.73
CA ASP A 354 -1.57 29.23 -7.15
C ASP A 354 -2.93 28.58 -6.90
N LEU A 355 -3.22 28.34 -5.62
CA LEU A 355 -4.49 27.78 -5.14
C LEU A 355 -5.30 28.84 -4.37
N SER A 356 -4.93 30.11 -4.46
CA SER A 356 -5.54 31.18 -3.67
C SER A 356 -7.04 31.34 -3.95
N ALA A 357 -7.49 31.02 -5.16
CA ALA A 357 -8.90 31.04 -5.53
C ALA A 357 -9.70 29.84 -4.98
N LEU A 358 -9.04 28.74 -4.60
CA LEU A 358 -9.69 27.54 -4.07
C LEU A 358 -9.97 27.61 -2.56
N TRP A 359 -9.60 28.72 -1.92
CA TRP A 359 -9.75 28.98 -0.48
C TRP A 359 -8.90 28.08 0.43
N VAL A 360 -7.84 27.49 -0.11
CA VAL A 360 -6.85 26.79 0.70
C VAL A 360 -6.05 27.82 1.51
N ALA A 361 -6.15 27.73 2.84
CA ALA A 361 -5.57 28.71 3.75
C ALA A 361 -4.05 28.58 3.89
N ASP A 362 -3.55 27.34 3.98
CA ASP A 362 -2.16 27.07 4.24
C ASP A 362 -1.71 25.66 3.82
N PHE A 363 -0.40 25.42 3.94
CA PHE A 363 0.20 24.14 3.61
C PHE A 363 -0.15 23.04 4.62
N THR A 364 -0.43 23.37 5.88
CA THR A 364 -0.81 22.36 6.89
C THR A 364 -2.09 21.68 6.45
N THR A 365 -3.08 22.49 6.07
CA THR A 365 -4.36 22.07 5.49
C THR A 365 -4.15 21.29 4.20
N LEU A 366 -3.42 21.87 3.23
CA LEU A 366 -3.19 21.24 1.93
C LEU A 366 -2.44 19.91 2.02
N SER A 367 -1.45 19.80 2.92
CA SER A 367 -0.53 18.65 2.98
C SER A 367 -1.20 17.31 3.28
N ARG A 368 -2.44 17.35 3.77
CA ARG A 368 -3.32 16.19 4.01
C ARG A 368 -3.89 15.61 2.72
N PHE A 369 -3.98 16.43 1.68
CA PHE A 369 -4.49 16.09 0.35
C PHE A 369 -3.37 15.74 -0.65
N ILE A 370 -2.12 15.76 -0.20
CA ILE A 370 -0.96 15.43 -1.04
C ILE A 370 -0.48 14.01 -0.73
N THR A 371 -0.52 13.15 -1.73
CA THR A 371 0.01 11.78 -1.69
C THR A 371 1.14 11.59 -2.70
N ASN A 372 1.79 10.42 -2.69
CA ASN A 372 2.65 10.00 -3.79
C ASN A 372 1.92 8.92 -4.59
N ASP A 373 1.93 9.01 -5.92
CA ASP A 373 1.49 7.92 -6.79
C ASP A 373 2.48 6.74 -6.79
N ALA A 374 2.16 5.68 -7.53
CA ALA A 374 3.01 4.50 -7.65
C ALA A 374 4.39 4.79 -8.31
N SER A 375 4.51 5.90 -9.02
CA SER A 375 5.76 6.37 -9.65
C SER A 375 6.55 7.32 -8.76
N GLY A 376 6.04 7.66 -7.57
CA GLY A 376 6.64 8.61 -6.63
C GLY A 376 6.33 10.09 -6.91
N ASN A 377 5.42 10.40 -7.83
CA ASN A 377 4.98 11.76 -8.12
C ASN A 377 3.99 12.25 -7.06
N ALA A 378 4.08 13.51 -6.67
CA ALA A 378 3.14 14.16 -5.79
C ALA A 378 1.81 14.35 -6.51
N VAL A 379 0.73 13.90 -5.88
CA VAL A 379 -0.64 14.07 -6.36
C VAL A 379 -1.44 14.82 -5.30
N ILE A 380 -1.93 16.00 -5.66
CA ILE A 380 -2.83 16.81 -4.84
C ILE A 380 -4.26 16.44 -5.25
N THR A 381 -5.08 15.90 -4.35
CA THR A 381 -6.47 15.49 -4.67
C THR A 381 -7.46 16.37 -3.92
N LEU A 382 -8.26 17.16 -4.64
CA LEU A 382 -9.14 18.18 -4.07
C LEU A 382 -10.63 17.96 -4.36
N GLY A 383 -11.03 16.90 -5.06
CA GLY A 383 -12.41 16.45 -5.33
C GLY A 383 -13.57 17.40 -4.97
N PHE A 384 -14.05 18.19 -5.91
CA PHE A 384 -15.16 19.13 -5.81
C PHE A 384 -16.37 18.65 -6.62
N TYR A 385 -17.58 18.92 -6.14
CA TYR A 385 -18.85 18.61 -6.81
C TYR A 385 -19.02 17.14 -7.23
N GLY A 386 -18.39 16.20 -6.52
CA GLY A 386 -18.39 14.77 -6.83
C GLY A 386 -17.38 14.30 -7.89
N ASN A 387 -16.67 15.23 -8.53
CA ASN A 387 -15.57 14.91 -9.43
C ASN A 387 -14.29 14.67 -8.62
N THR A 388 -13.26 14.14 -9.28
CA THR A 388 -11.94 13.94 -8.65
C THR A 388 -10.93 14.81 -9.34
N GLU A 389 -10.83 16.05 -8.87
CA GLU A 389 -9.85 17.01 -9.30
C GLU A 389 -8.50 16.65 -8.70
N SER A 390 -7.49 16.61 -9.57
CA SER A 390 -6.14 16.30 -9.12
C SER A 390 -5.07 17.07 -9.87
N ILE A 391 -4.02 17.45 -9.15
CA ILE A 391 -2.81 18.04 -9.74
C ILE A 391 -1.69 17.04 -9.52
N THR A 392 -1.15 16.50 -10.61
CA THR A 392 -0.02 15.56 -10.59
C THR A 392 1.26 16.26 -10.98
N LEU A 393 2.26 16.28 -10.09
CA LEU A 393 3.57 16.89 -10.35
C LEU A 393 4.58 15.81 -10.74
N LYS A 394 4.79 15.61 -12.06
CA LYS A 394 5.72 14.58 -12.54
C LYS A 394 7.16 14.88 -12.14
N GLY A 395 7.81 13.90 -11.51
CA GLY A 395 9.21 13.98 -11.07
C GLY A 395 9.42 14.71 -9.74
N VAL A 396 8.35 15.16 -9.07
CA VAL A 396 8.40 15.81 -7.76
C VAL A 396 7.65 14.94 -6.76
N SER A 397 8.28 14.60 -5.64
CA SER A 397 7.62 13.85 -4.56
C SER A 397 7.01 14.76 -3.51
N ARG A 398 6.03 14.26 -2.75
CA ARG A 398 5.41 14.95 -1.61
C ARG A 398 6.44 15.54 -0.64
N ALA A 399 7.56 14.85 -0.40
CA ALA A 399 8.58 15.27 0.57
C ALA A 399 9.37 16.52 0.11
N GLN A 400 9.32 16.86 -1.17
CA GLN A 400 9.99 18.03 -1.73
C GLN A 400 9.11 19.29 -1.71
N LEU A 401 7.81 19.13 -1.43
CA LEU A 401 6.86 20.23 -1.38
C LEU A 401 6.82 20.86 0.01
N SER A 402 6.58 22.17 0.04
CA SER A 402 6.41 22.95 1.26
C SER A 402 5.48 24.13 0.99
N ALA A 403 5.20 24.95 2.01
CA ALA A 403 4.45 26.19 1.82
C ALA A 403 5.07 27.12 0.76
N ALA A 404 6.38 27.02 0.53
CA ALA A 404 7.05 27.79 -0.53
C ALA A 404 6.71 27.31 -1.95
N SER A 405 6.09 26.15 -2.15
CA SER A 405 5.69 25.67 -3.47
C SER A 405 4.34 26.22 -3.93
N PHE A 406 3.64 26.97 -3.07
CA PHE A 406 2.25 27.36 -3.29
C PHE A 406 2.01 28.85 -3.04
N ILE A 407 0.96 29.38 -3.65
CA ILE A 407 0.34 30.65 -3.29
C ILE A 407 -1.03 30.32 -2.69
N PHE A 408 -1.24 30.72 -1.44
CA PHE A 408 -2.46 30.41 -0.67
C PHE A 408 -3.39 31.60 -0.57
N ASN A 409 -4.63 31.32 -0.16
CA ASN A 409 -5.60 32.34 0.13
C ASN A 409 -5.18 33.12 1.38
N THR A 410 -5.16 34.45 1.31
CA THR A 410 -4.85 35.34 2.44
C THR A 410 -6.05 36.15 2.92
N ASN A 411 -7.23 35.90 2.35
CA ASN A 411 -8.48 36.53 2.74
C ASN A 411 -8.94 35.96 4.09
N SER A 412 -9.34 36.87 4.99
CA SER A 412 -9.87 36.55 6.32
C SER A 412 -11.36 36.87 6.45
N ALA A 413 -12.05 37.04 5.32
CA ALA A 413 -13.51 37.21 5.31
C ALA A 413 -14.17 35.85 5.57
N GLY A 414 -15.22 35.86 6.39
CA GLY A 414 -16.04 34.67 6.62
C GLY A 414 -16.74 34.23 5.33
N LEU A 415 -16.57 32.96 4.97
CA LEU A 415 -17.15 32.31 3.81
C LEU A 415 -18.33 31.42 4.22
N THR A 416 -19.26 31.24 3.28
CA THR A 416 -20.26 30.17 3.34
C THR A 416 -20.02 29.29 2.14
N VAL A 417 -19.64 28.04 2.40
CA VAL A 417 -19.21 27.07 1.40
C VAL A 417 -20.16 25.88 1.48
N GLU A 418 -20.84 25.61 0.37
CA GLU A 418 -21.79 24.51 0.26
C GLU A 418 -21.27 23.49 -0.75
N GLY A 419 -21.32 22.21 -0.36
CA GLY A 419 -21.12 21.06 -1.21
C GLY A 419 -22.40 20.67 -1.96
N THR A 420 -22.49 19.40 -2.31
CA THR A 420 -23.48 18.78 -3.18
C THR A 420 -23.97 17.45 -2.59
N GLY A 421 -24.74 16.68 -3.35
CA GLY A 421 -25.13 15.32 -2.96
C GLY A 421 -24.08 14.25 -3.28
N TYR A 422 -22.83 14.65 -3.52
CA TYR A 422 -21.71 13.78 -3.86
C TYR A 422 -20.54 14.04 -2.91
N ARG A 423 -19.52 13.18 -2.93
CA ARG A 423 -18.29 13.41 -2.16
C ARG A 423 -17.61 14.71 -2.59
N ASP A 424 -17.44 15.61 -1.63
CA ASP A 424 -16.82 16.92 -1.81
C ASP A 424 -15.63 17.14 -0.88
N VAL A 425 -14.67 17.98 -1.29
CA VAL A 425 -13.66 18.57 -0.43
C VAL A 425 -13.88 20.07 -0.39
N LEU A 426 -14.14 20.61 0.79
CA LEU A 426 -14.49 22.01 1.00
C LEU A 426 -13.42 22.72 1.81
N PHE A 427 -13.01 23.92 1.37
CA PHE A 427 -12.05 24.77 2.08
C PHE A 427 -12.70 26.09 2.54
N GLY A 428 -12.47 26.48 3.80
CA GLY A 428 -13.03 27.71 4.40
C GLY A 428 -12.12 28.94 4.26
N GLY A 429 -10.81 28.78 4.42
CA GLY A 429 -9.84 29.86 4.32
C GLY A 429 -9.34 30.32 5.69
N ASN A 430 -9.18 31.63 5.88
CA ASN A 430 -8.66 32.19 7.14
C ASN A 430 -9.74 32.94 7.96
N GLY A 431 -11.01 32.73 7.63
CA GLY A 431 -12.11 33.56 8.05
C GLY A 431 -12.78 33.09 9.34
N THR A 432 -14.10 33.08 9.29
CA THR A 432 -14.97 32.46 10.30
C THR A 432 -16.07 31.90 9.45
N ASP A 433 -15.86 30.66 9.08
CA ASP A 433 -16.40 30.08 7.88
C ASP A 433 -17.50 29.09 8.25
N THR A 434 -18.45 28.89 7.35
CA THR A 434 -19.48 27.86 7.48
C THR A 434 -19.41 26.94 6.27
N LEU A 435 -19.07 25.68 6.52
CA LEU A 435 -18.96 24.63 5.51
C LEU A 435 -20.10 23.63 5.70
N THR A 436 -20.81 23.28 4.63
CA THR A 436 -21.88 22.28 4.64
C THR A 436 -21.68 21.26 3.52
N GLY A 437 -21.54 19.97 3.85
CA GLY A 437 -21.31 18.86 2.91
C GLY A 437 -22.57 18.42 2.17
N TYR A 438 -23.64 18.12 2.91
CA TYR A 438 -24.93 17.54 2.48
C TYR A 438 -24.97 16.02 2.43
N SER A 439 -24.78 15.40 1.27
CA SER A 439 -24.85 13.94 1.15
C SER A 439 -23.61 13.47 0.42
N GLY A 440 -23.00 12.39 0.88
CA GLY A 440 -21.71 11.97 0.33
C GLY A 440 -20.71 11.81 1.46
N ASP A 441 -19.57 11.16 1.18
CA ASP A 441 -18.49 11.03 2.17
C ASP A 441 -17.58 12.26 2.04
N ASP A 442 -17.93 13.38 2.66
CA ASP A 442 -17.32 14.68 2.40
C ASP A 442 -16.07 14.94 3.26
N THR A 443 -15.21 15.86 2.83
CA THR A 443 -14.08 16.35 3.60
C THR A 443 -14.16 17.87 3.74
N LEU A 444 -14.41 18.35 4.96
CA LEU A 444 -14.56 19.77 5.26
C LEU A 444 -13.30 20.24 5.99
N ALA A 445 -12.53 21.15 5.39
CA ALA A 445 -11.32 21.72 5.96
C ALA A 445 -11.45 23.24 6.09
N SER A 446 -11.88 23.74 7.25
CA SER A 446 -12.24 25.15 7.38
C SER A 446 -11.01 26.07 7.43
N GLY A 447 -9.92 25.67 8.07
CA GLY A 447 -8.62 26.35 7.97
C GLY A 447 -8.27 27.14 9.22
N ASN A 448 -8.18 28.46 9.13
CA ASN A 448 -8.04 29.32 10.32
C ASN A 448 -9.38 30.03 10.58
N GLY A 449 -9.78 30.16 11.83
CA GLY A 449 -11.05 30.78 12.16
C GLY A 449 -11.76 30.09 13.31
N ASN A 450 -12.86 30.65 13.79
CA ASN A 450 -13.78 29.90 14.65
C ASN A 450 -14.94 29.45 13.77
N ASP A 451 -14.82 28.27 13.18
CA ASP A 451 -15.62 27.88 12.04
C ASP A 451 -16.81 27.00 12.44
N ARG A 452 -17.71 26.74 11.49
CA ARG A 452 -18.82 25.79 11.62
C ARG A 452 -18.79 24.81 10.46
N LEU A 453 -18.62 23.53 10.76
CA LEU A 453 -18.59 22.43 9.79
C LEU A 453 -19.83 21.56 10.01
N ILE A 454 -20.54 21.25 8.94
CA ILE A 454 -21.77 20.43 8.94
C ILE A 454 -21.66 19.38 7.83
N GLY A 455 -21.49 18.09 8.17
CA GLY A 455 -21.43 16.99 7.22
C GLY A 455 -22.81 16.63 6.65
N LEU A 456 -23.77 16.37 7.54
CA LEU A 456 -25.11 15.86 7.32
C LEU A 456 -25.19 14.35 7.10
N SER A 457 -25.08 13.82 5.87
CA SER A 457 -25.26 12.39 5.62
C SER A 457 -24.10 11.78 4.83
N GLY A 458 -23.47 10.75 5.37
CA GLY A 458 -22.34 10.06 4.75
C GLY A 458 -21.22 9.93 5.78
N ASN A 459 -20.08 9.37 5.38
CA ASN A 459 -18.93 9.24 6.28
C ASN A 459 -18.02 10.45 6.07
N ASP A 460 -18.24 11.50 6.85
CA ASP A 460 -17.63 12.80 6.66
C ASP A 460 -16.33 12.95 7.46
N THR A 461 -15.37 13.68 6.91
CA THR A 461 -14.12 14.07 7.58
C THR A 461 -14.13 15.58 7.84
N LEU A 462 -14.27 15.97 9.10
CA LEU A 462 -14.33 17.35 9.54
C LEU A 462 -12.99 17.76 10.15
N ILE A 463 -12.33 18.76 9.56
CA ILE A 463 -11.04 19.30 9.96
C ILE A 463 -11.24 20.77 10.33
N GLY A 464 -11.39 21.05 11.64
CA GLY A 464 -11.56 22.42 12.13
C GLY A 464 -10.34 23.31 11.85
N GLY A 465 -9.14 22.77 12.06
CA GLY A 465 -7.94 23.58 11.92
C GLY A 465 -7.85 24.60 13.06
N PHE A 466 -7.18 25.71 12.81
CA PHE A 466 -6.86 26.66 13.87
C PHE A 466 -8.05 27.51 14.30
N GLY A 467 -8.49 27.32 15.54
CA GLY A 467 -9.42 28.20 16.24
C GLY A 467 -10.40 27.36 17.04
N ALA A 468 -11.51 27.92 17.51
CA ALA A 468 -12.47 27.16 18.31
C ALA A 468 -13.67 26.77 17.43
N ASP A 469 -13.69 25.51 16.98
CA ASP A 469 -14.56 25.10 15.89
C ASP A 469 -15.82 24.34 16.29
N ARG A 470 -16.88 24.68 15.58
CA ARG A 470 -18.22 24.12 15.42
C ARG A 470 -18.39 22.84 14.59
N MET A 471 -18.09 21.62 15.02
CA MET A 471 -18.18 20.44 14.13
C MET A 471 -19.44 19.56 14.36
N GLU A 472 -20.13 19.20 13.28
CA GLU A 472 -21.37 18.40 13.25
C GLU A 472 -21.34 17.44 12.04
N GLY A 473 -21.02 16.17 12.26
CA GLY A 473 -20.87 15.13 11.23
C GLY A 473 -22.23 14.70 10.70
N GLY A 474 -23.13 14.26 11.58
CA GLY A 474 -24.53 14.02 11.21
C GLY A 474 -24.87 12.53 11.28
N THR A 475 -25.10 11.88 10.14
CA THR A 475 -25.37 10.43 10.06
C THR A 475 -24.32 9.77 9.17
N GLY A 476 -23.83 8.60 9.55
CA GLY A 476 -22.69 7.92 8.93
C GLY A 476 -21.55 7.82 9.91
N ASN A 477 -20.40 7.27 9.52
CA ASN A 477 -19.24 7.14 10.41
C ASN A 477 -18.28 8.30 10.16
N ASP A 478 -18.33 9.30 11.03
CA ASP A 478 -17.64 10.57 10.84
C ASP A 478 -16.30 10.62 11.57
N ILE A 479 -15.38 11.43 11.05
CA ILE A 479 -14.05 11.67 11.62
C ILE A 479 -13.86 13.16 11.89
N TYR A 480 -13.58 13.50 13.15
CA TYR A 480 -13.33 14.86 13.60
C TYR A 480 -11.85 15.06 13.95
N TYR A 481 -11.21 16.05 13.36
CA TYR A 481 -9.87 16.48 13.76
C TYR A 481 -9.96 17.70 14.67
N VAL A 482 -9.57 17.53 15.93
CA VAL A 482 -9.52 18.60 16.94
C VAL A 482 -8.07 19.01 17.21
N ASP A 483 -7.81 20.31 17.14
CA ASP A 483 -6.49 20.89 17.43
C ASP A 483 -6.53 22.07 18.41
N ASN A 484 -7.73 22.43 18.86
CA ASN A 484 -7.96 23.45 19.86
C ASN A 484 -8.84 22.91 21.01
N VAL A 485 -8.52 23.33 22.23
CA VAL A 485 -9.35 22.99 23.41
C VAL A 485 -10.75 23.60 23.36
N GLY A 486 -10.96 24.60 22.50
CA GLY A 486 -12.25 25.23 22.25
C GLY A 486 -13.11 24.50 21.23
N ASP A 487 -12.60 23.47 20.54
CA ASP A 487 -13.34 22.71 19.55
C ASP A 487 -14.53 21.97 20.19
N GLN A 488 -15.64 21.99 19.47
CA GLN A 488 -16.91 21.40 19.86
C GLN A 488 -17.37 20.44 18.78
N VAL A 489 -17.09 19.17 19.02
CA VAL A 489 -17.79 18.07 18.34
C VAL A 489 -19.21 18.03 18.86
N ILE A 490 -20.22 17.84 18.02
CA ILE A 490 -21.52 17.40 18.51
C ILE A 490 -22.02 16.23 17.68
N GLU A 491 -22.41 15.22 18.45
CA GLU A 491 -22.83 13.92 17.97
C GLU A 491 -24.13 13.53 18.61
N ALA A 492 -25.01 12.92 17.82
CA ALA A 492 -26.32 12.47 18.24
C ALA A 492 -26.37 10.93 18.38
N ALA A 493 -27.34 10.43 19.15
CA ALA A 493 -27.51 8.99 19.29
C ALA A 493 -27.91 8.34 17.95
N GLU A 494 -27.41 7.13 17.72
CA GLU A 494 -27.73 6.30 16.54
C GLU A 494 -27.34 6.94 15.18
N SER A 495 -26.36 7.84 15.20
CA SER A 495 -25.85 8.54 14.02
C SER A 495 -24.77 7.77 13.27
N GLY A 496 -24.00 6.91 13.94
CA GLY A 496 -22.76 6.44 13.34
C GLY A 496 -21.91 5.57 14.24
N THR A 497 -20.68 5.34 13.81
CA THR A 497 -19.55 4.97 14.67
C THR A 497 -18.46 6.00 14.41
N ASP A 498 -18.37 6.96 15.31
CA ASP A 498 -17.71 8.23 15.07
C ASP A 498 -16.36 8.30 15.79
N THR A 499 -15.42 9.01 15.19
CA THR A 499 -14.04 9.08 15.64
C THR A 499 -13.59 10.52 15.84
N VAL A 500 -13.11 10.84 17.04
CA VAL A 500 -12.39 12.09 17.32
C VAL A 500 -10.89 11.83 17.35
N LEU A 501 -10.14 12.54 16.50
CA LEU A 501 -8.69 12.51 16.41
C LEU A 501 -8.10 13.83 16.92
N ALA A 502 -7.42 13.78 18.06
CA ALA A 502 -6.88 14.94 18.73
C ALA A 502 -5.37 15.12 18.52
N THR A 503 -4.92 16.36 18.31
CA THR A 503 -3.49 16.74 18.34
C THR A 503 -3.06 17.31 19.70
N LEU A 504 -4.01 17.51 20.62
CA LEU A 504 -3.80 18.00 21.98
C LEU A 504 -4.68 17.27 23.00
N SER A 505 -4.54 17.61 24.28
CA SER A 505 -5.36 16.99 25.35
C SER A 505 -6.83 17.39 25.23
N TYR A 506 -7.72 16.42 25.08
CA TYR A 506 -9.13 16.64 24.75
C TYR A 506 -10.05 15.75 25.60
N ALA A 507 -11.25 16.25 25.89
CA ALA A 507 -12.27 15.55 26.66
C ALA A 507 -13.60 15.61 25.93
N LEU A 508 -14.28 14.46 25.82
CA LEU A 508 -15.64 14.42 25.32
C LEU A 508 -16.58 15.08 26.34
N ALA A 509 -17.49 15.91 25.85
CA ALA A 509 -18.57 16.47 26.64
C ALA A 509 -19.62 15.39 26.95
N ALA A 510 -20.35 15.59 28.05
CA ALA A 510 -21.46 14.72 28.41
C ALA A 510 -22.55 14.76 27.33
N GLY A 511 -23.14 13.60 27.04
CA GLY A 511 -24.17 13.42 26.02
C GLY A 511 -23.66 13.32 24.57
N GLN A 512 -22.35 13.40 24.33
CA GLN A 512 -21.77 13.17 22.99
C GLN A 512 -21.66 11.67 22.70
N HIS A 513 -22.24 11.22 21.60
CA HIS A 513 -22.23 9.82 21.19
C HIS A 513 -21.02 9.48 20.29
N VAL A 514 -19.80 9.73 20.78
CA VAL A 514 -18.55 9.37 20.07
C VAL A 514 -18.05 8.01 20.57
N GLU A 515 -17.80 7.07 19.67
CA GLU A 515 -17.31 5.72 20.00
C GLU A 515 -15.78 5.64 20.11
N THR A 516 -15.04 6.41 19.32
CA THR A 516 -13.57 6.38 19.33
C THR A 516 -12.96 7.74 19.59
N LEU A 517 -12.09 7.84 20.60
CA LEU A 517 -11.28 9.01 20.89
C LEU A 517 -9.80 8.64 20.83
N ALA A 518 -9.06 9.20 19.89
CA ALA A 518 -7.65 8.86 19.72
C ALA A 518 -6.78 10.09 19.42
N THR A 519 -5.48 9.93 19.60
CA THR A 519 -4.52 10.90 19.05
C THR A 519 -4.39 10.74 17.52
N THR A 520 -4.01 11.81 16.82
CA THR A 520 -3.76 11.75 15.36
C THR A 520 -2.54 10.92 14.96
N SER A 521 -1.65 10.60 15.90
CA SER A 521 -0.42 9.85 15.64
C SER A 521 0.01 9.03 16.84
N MET A 522 -0.02 7.70 16.70
CA MET A 522 0.40 6.76 17.75
C MET A 522 1.91 6.85 18.05
N ALA A 523 2.71 7.42 17.15
CA ALA A 523 4.17 7.58 17.34
C ALA A 523 4.57 8.93 17.97
N GLY A 524 3.61 9.84 18.17
CA GLY A 524 3.88 11.15 18.75
C GLY A 524 4.36 11.02 20.20
N ALA A 525 5.47 11.68 20.57
CA ALA A 525 6.02 11.60 21.93
C ALA A 525 5.46 12.68 22.89
N ALA A 526 4.56 13.54 22.42
CA ALA A 526 3.96 14.59 23.23
C ALA A 526 2.94 13.99 24.21
N ALA A 527 2.98 14.39 25.48
CA ALA A 527 1.98 14.00 26.45
C ALA A 527 0.60 14.59 26.07
N ILE A 528 -0.32 13.74 25.64
CA ILE A 528 -1.70 14.10 25.28
C ILE A 528 -2.64 13.29 26.17
N ASN A 529 -3.47 13.98 26.95
CA ASN A 529 -4.44 13.35 27.83
C ASN A 529 -5.80 13.29 27.13
N LEU A 530 -6.46 12.15 27.20
CA LEU A 530 -7.77 11.94 26.59
C LEU A 530 -8.77 11.52 27.66
N SER A 531 -9.97 12.08 27.62
CA SER A 531 -11.05 11.71 28.54
C SER A 531 -12.33 11.43 27.77
N GLY A 532 -12.89 10.24 27.96
CA GLY A 532 -14.21 9.87 27.50
C GLY A 532 -15.32 10.52 28.32
N ASN A 533 -16.54 10.01 28.18
CA ASN A 533 -17.73 10.50 28.84
C ASN A 533 -18.51 9.35 29.48
N GLU A 534 -19.84 9.39 29.52
CA GLU A 534 -20.67 8.36 30.15
C GLU A 534 -21.00 7.14 29.27
N PHE A 535 -20.54 7.11 28.02
CA PHE A 535 -20.78 6.01 27.07
C PHE A 535 -19.53 5.14 26.90
N ALA A 536 -19.69 3.96 26.28
CA ALA A 536 -18.56 3.10 25.99
C ALA A 536 -17.69 3.70 24.87
N GLN A 537 -16.43 4.02 25.19
CA GLN A 537 -15.42 4.52 24.27
C GLN A 537 -14.25 3.57 24.09
N ARG A 538 -13.69 3.58 22.88
CA ARG A 538 -12.32 3.16 22.62
C ARG A 538 -11.41 4.39 22.67
N ILE A 539 -10.52 4.45 23.66
CA ILE A 539 -9.59 5.56 23.87
C ILE A 539 -8.16 5.11 23.54
N SER A 540 -7.45 5.84 22.67
CA SER A 540 -6.08 5.49 22.27
C SER A 540 -5.10 6.68 22.29
N GLY A 541 -4.07 6.56 23.11
CA GLY A 541 -2.98 7.53 23.25
C GLY A 541 -1.95 7.50 22.11
N ASN A 542 -0.79 8.09 22.37
CA ASN A 542 0.38 8.12 21.49
C ASN A 542 1.60 7.48 22.17
N ALA A 543 2.82 7.80 21.74
CA ALA A 543 4.05 7.29 22.32
C ALA A 543 4.56 8.13 23.53
N GLY A 544 3.84 9.19 23.86
CA GLY A 544 4.12 10.05 25.00
C GLY A 544 3.43 9.55 26.27
N ARG A 545 3.82 10.08 27.43
CA ARG A 545 3.14 9.78 28.70
C ARG A 545 1.75 10.38 28.72
N ASN A 546 0.72 9.55 28.60
CA ASN A 546 -0.69 9.95 28.52
C ASN A 546 -1.44 9.63 29.82
N TYR A 547 -2.45 10.45 30.11
CA TYR A 547 -3.51 10.13 31.07
C TYR A 547 -4.79 9.87 30.27
N LEU A 548 -5.25 8.62 30.29
CA LEU A 548 -6.48 8.19 29.64
C LEU A 548 -7.53 7.92 30.72
N ASN A 549 -8.70 8.55 30.58
CA ASN A 549 -9.83 8.38 31.48
C ASN A 549 -11.05 7.92 30.67
N GLY A 550 -11.54 6.70 30.91
CA GLY A 550 -12.73 6.15 30.25
C GLY A 550 -13.97 6.96 30.62
N GLY A 551 -14.22 7.08 31.91
CA GLY A 551 -15.34 7.85 32.44
C GLY A 551 -16.40 6.89 32.96
N GLY A 552 -17.53 6.80 32.27
CA GLY A 552 -18.52 5.77 32.49
C GLY A 552 -18.78 4.98 31.21
N GLY A 553 -19.29 3.76 31.31
CA GLY A 553 -19.46 2.90 30.14
C GLY A 553 -18.45 1.75 30.17
N ASN A 554 -18.46 0.89 29.16
CA ASN A 554 -17.50 -0.21 29.10
C ASN A 554 -16.39 0.18 28.13
N ASP A 555 -15.33 0.78 28.65
CA ASP A 555 -14.30 1.46 27.86
C ASP A 555 -13.15 0.53 27.50
N THR A 556 -12.46 0.84 26.40
CA THR A 556 -11.19 0.21 26.03
C THR A 556 -10.10 1.26 25.99
N LEU A 557 -9.15 1.19 26.91
CA LEU A 557 -8.05 2.15 27.04
C LEU A 557 -6.74 1.55 26.53
N ILE A 558 -6.10 2.24 25.59
CA ILE A 558 -4.81 1.87 25.01
C ILE A 558 -3.86 3.06 25.16
N GLY A 559 -2.95 2.98 26.12
CA GLY A 559 -1.95 4.04 26.37
C GLY A 559 -1.10 4.34 25.12
N GLY A 560 -0.69 3.28 24.42
CA GLY A 560 0.38 3.36 23.44
C GLY A 560 1.72 3.25 24.16
N ALA A 561 2.81 3.49 23.45
CA ALA A 561 4.12 3.47 24.11
C ALA A 561 4.19 4.63 25.12
N GLY A 562 4.90 4.47 26.22
CA GLY A 562 4.97 5.54 27.20
C GLY A 562 4.99 4.98 28.60
N ILE A 563 4.79 5.84 29.60
CA ILE A 563 4.45 5.39 30.95
C ILE A 563 3.12 6.06 31.23
N ASP A 564 2.04 5.34 31.00
CA ASP A 564 0.72 5.93 30.93
C ASP A 564 -0.04 5.76 32.23
N THR A 565 -1.13 6.50 32.36
CA THR A 565 -2.09 6.31 33.44
C THR A 565 -3.44 6.00 32.80
N LEU A 566 -3.95 4.81 33.09
CA LEU A 566 -5.17 4.27 32.51
C LEU A 566 -6.22 4.19 33.63
N ASN A 567 -7.24 5.03 33.55
CA ASN A 567 -8.36 5.09 34.49
C ASN A 567 -9.64 4.69 33.77
N GLY A 568 -10.13 3.47 33.95
CA GLY A 568 -11.37 2.99 33.31
C GLY A 568 -12.57 3.79 33.80
N GLY A 569 -12.79 3.80 35.12
CA GLY A 569 -13.83 4.61 35.74
C GLY A 569 -14.99 3.75 36.21
N THR A 570 -16.18 3.90 35.62
CA THR A 570 -17.34 3.05 35.95
C THR A 570 -17.81 2.26 34.74
N GLY A 571 -18.20 1.01 34.95
CA GLY A 571 -18.52 0.05 33.89
C GLY A 571 -17.41 -1.00 33.80
N ASN A 572 -17.52 -1.90 32.83
CA ASN A 572 -16.58 -3.02 32.69
C ASN A 572 -15.52 -2.67 31.64
N ASP A 573 -14.38 -2.24 32.11
CA ASP A 573 -13.34 -1.64 31.29
C ASP A 573 -12.26 -2.64 30.88
N THR A 574 -11.62 -2.41 29.74
CA THR A 574 -10.47 -3.16 29.25
C THR A 574 -9.27 -2.23 29.08
N LEU A 575 -8.23 -2.44 29.89
CA LEU A 575 -7.04 -1.61 29.96
C LEU A 575 -5.84 -2.35 29.38
N TYR A 576 -5.24 -1.81 28.32
CA TYR A 576 -4.05 -2.39 27.69
C TYR A 576 -2.76 -1.82 28.28
N VAL A 577 -1.91 -2.70 28.80
CA VAL A 577 -0.61 -2.37 29.38
C VAL A 577 0.49 -2.84 28.43
N ASP A 578 1.26 -1.90 27.90
CA ASP A 578 2.41 -2.20 27.04
C ASP A 578 3.76 -1.77 27.63
N ASN A 579 3.73 -1.01 28.73
CA ASN A 579 4.89 -0.65 29.50
C ASN A 579 4.74 -1.11 30.96
N ALA A 580 5.81 -1.69 31.52
CA ALA A 580 5.81 -2.12 32.92
C ALA A 580 5.65 -0.94 33.92
N GLY A 581 5.86 0.29 33.45
CA GLY A 581 5.63 1.51 34.22
C GLY A 581 4.18 2.01 34.22
N ASP A 582 3.30 1.47 33.37
CA ASP A 582 1.92 1.94 33.25
C ASP A 582 1.17 1.84 34.58
N ILE A 583 0.35 2.85 34.86
CA ILE A 583 -0.40 2.98 36.11
C ILE A 583 -1.87 2.76 35.83
N ILE A 584 -2.41 1.65 36.30
CA ILE A 584 -3.85 1.42 36.32
C ILE A 584 -4.50 2.17 37.50
N VAL A 585 -5.65 2.78 37.27
CA VAL A 585 -6.47 3.42 38.30
C VAL A 585 -7.88 2.83 38.21
N GLU A 586 -8.15 1.86 39.08
CA GLU A 586 -9.49 1.28 39.24
C GLU A 586 -9.90 1.30 40.70
N VAL A 587 -11.19 1.56 40.95
CA VAL A 587 -11.75 1.76 42.30
C VAL A 587 -12.88 0.77 42.60
N ALA A 588 -13.14 0.55 43.88
CA ALA A 588 -14.23 -0.31 44.32
C ALA A 588 -15.58 0.15 43.74
N GLY A 589 -16.27 -0.75 43.03
CA GLY A 589 -17.55 -0.46 42.40
C GLY A 589 -17.44 0.24 41.04
N GLY A 590 -16.25 0.25 40.42
CA GLY A 590 -16.02 0.64 39.02
C GLY A 590 -16.75 -0.30 38.06
N GLY A 591 -16.40 -1.57 38.05
CA GLY A 591 -17.21 -2.62 37.43
C GLY A 591 -16.53 -3.97 37.55
N THR A 592 -16.45 -4.71 36.44
CA THR A 592 -15.63 -5.91 36.31
C THR A 592 -14.61 -5.67 35.20
N ASP A 593 -13.39 -5.39 35.63
CA ASP A 593 -12.37 -4.74 34.83
C ASP A 593 -11.26 -5.73 34.45
N THR A 594 -10.74 -5.55 33.24
CA THR A 594 -9.73 -6.41 32.64
C THR A 594 -8.46 -5.63 32.32
N ALA A 595 -7.33 -6.08 32.84
CA ALA A 595 -6.01 -5.61 32.44
C ALA A 595 -5.35 -6.61 31.48
N LEU A 596 -5.04 -6.17 30.25
CA LEU A 596 -4.37 -6.96 29.22
C LEU A 596 -2.92 -6.49 29.04
N ALA A 597 -1.96 -7.29 29.49
CA ALA A 597 -0.55 -6.94 29.48
C ALA A 597 0.19 -7.59 28.30
N SER A 598 0.98 -6.81 27.55
CA SER A 598 1.93 -7.31 26.54
C SER A 598 3.37 -7.40 27.07
N VAL A 599 3.58 -6.97 28.31
CA VAL A 599 4.84 -7.04 29.07
C VAL A 599 4.59 -7.61 30.46
N SER A 600 5.66 -8.00 31.17
CA SER A 600 5.50 -8.45 32.56
C SER A 600 4.98 -7.31 33.43
N TYR A 601 3.96 -7.57 34.24
CA TYR A 601 3.23 -6.53 34.97
C TYR A 601 2.83 -6.96 36.38
N THR A 602 2.81 -6.00 37.29
CA THR A 602 2.40 -6.18 38.69
C THR A 602 1.32 -5.17 39.01
N LEU A 603 0.16 -5.67 39.46
CA LEU A 603 -0.91 -4.80 39.93
C LEU A 603 -0.49 -4.11 41.23
N ALA A 604 -0.68 -2.79 41.28
CA ALA A 604 -0.48 -2.03 42.51
C ALA A 604 -1.55 -2.40 43.55
N ALA A 605 -1.25 -2.13 44.82
CA ALA A 605 -2.22 -2.33 45.90
C ALA A 605 -3.45 -1.42 45.74
N GLY A 606 -4.63 -1.95 46.08
CA GLY A 606 -5.91 -1.25 46.04
C GLY A 606 -6.44 -0.98 44.63
N ARG A 607 -5.92 -1.65 43.60
CA ARG A 607 -6.46 -1.58 42.22
C ARG A 607 -7.50 -2.67 42.03
N HIS A 608 -8.72 -2.30 41.69
CA HIS A 608 -9.84 -3.23 41.54
C HIS A 608 -9.89 -3.83 40.12
N ILE A 609 -8.96 -4.73 39.81
CA ILE A 609 -8.96 -5.50 38.56
C ILE A 609 -9.36 -6.94 38.87
N GLU A 610 -10.37 -7.47 38.18
CA GLU A 610 -10.84 -8.84 38.34
C GLU A 610 -10.12 -9.83 37.41
N LEU A 611 -9.70 -9.39 36.23
CA LEU A 611 -8.94 -10.20 35.26
C LEU A 611 -7.62 -9.53 34.88
N LEU A 612 -6.50 -10.14 35.26
CA LEU A 612 -5.17 -9.80 34.75
C LEU A 612 -4.73 -10.87 33.75
N ALA A 613 -4.59 -10.52 32.48
CA ALA A 613 -4.24 -11.47 31.44
C ALA A 613 -3.17 -10.95 30.49
N THR A 614 -2.50 -11.86 29.80
CA THR A 614 -1.70 -11.46 28.64
C THR A 614 -2.60 -11.06 27.46
N THR A 615 -2.09 -10.21 26.56
CA THR A 615 -2.83 -9.83 25.33
C THR A 615 -3.04 -10.98 24.34
N SER A 616 -2.30 -12.09 24.48
CA SER A 616 -2.40 -13.25 23.60
C SER A 616 -1.99 -14.54 24.33
N ILE A 617 -2.96 -15.42 24.56
CA ILE A 617 -2.74 -16.76 25.13
C ILE A 617 -1.78 -17.57 24.25
N ALA A 618 -1.84 -17.40 22.92
CA ALA A 618 -0.97 -18.13 22.00
C ALA A 618 0.49 -17.64 22.00
N GLY A 619 0.79 -16.51 22.64
CA GLY A 619 2.14 -15.96 22.74
C GLY A 619 3.10 -16.91 23.46
N THR A 620 4.32 -17.05 22.96
CA THR A 620 5.35 -17.95 23.54
C THR A 620 6.46 -17.20 24.26
N VAL A 621 6.43 -15.87 24.24
CA VAL A 621 7.36 -15.02 25.01
C VAL A 621 6.89 -15.01 26.47
N ALA A 622 7.80 -15.28 27.39
CA ALA A 622 7.56 -15.24 28.82
C ALA A 622 7.03 -13.85 29.25
N ILE A 623 5.82 -13.82 29.81
CA ILE A 623 5.21 -12.64 30.42
C ILE A 623 4.78 -13.02 31.83
N ASN A 624 5.40 -12.40 32.83
CA ASN A 624 5.12 -12.68 34.23
C ASN A 624 4.04 -11.71 34.74
N LEU A 625 3.07 -12.24 35.48
CA LEU A 625 1.94 -11.47 35.99
C LEU A 625 1.86 -11.62 37.51
N THR A 626 1.67 -10.52 38.22
CA THR A 626 1.50 -10.52 39.67
C THR A 626 0.24 -9.73 40.03
N GLY A 627 -0.69 -10.38 40.74
CA GLY A 627 -1.90 -9.77 41.29
C GLY A 627 -1.61 -8.89 42.51
N ASN A 628 -2.65 -8.58 43.27
CA ASN A 628 -2.56 -7.74 44.47
C ASN A 628 -3.26 -8.38 45.66
N GLU A 629 -3.90 -7.61 46.55
CA GLU A 629 -4.57 -8.13 47.74
C GLU A 629 -6.04 -8.56 47.54
N LEU A 630 -6.58 -8.40 46.34
CA LEU A 630 -7.96 -8.75 45.99
C LEU A 630 -8.00 -10.10 45.25
N ALA A 631 -9.20 -10.67 45.07
CA ALA A 631 -9.34 -11.90 44.29
C ALA A 631 -9.22 -11.60 42.79
N GLN A 632 -8.22 -12.18 42.13
CA GLN A 632 -7.98 -12.08 40.70
C GLN A 632 -8.13 -13.41 39.97
N ARG A 633 -8.58 -13.33 38.73
CA ARG A 633 -8.21 -14.30 37.71
C ARG A 633 -6.95 -13.84 37.00
N ILE A 634 -5.91 -14.68 36.97
CA ILE A 634 -4.65 -14.41 36.29
C ILE A 634 -4.44 -15.42 35.16
N ASN A 635 -4.34 -14.94 33.93
CA ASN A 635 -4.15 -15.77 32.74
C ASN A 635 -2.80 -15.46 32.08
N GLY A 636 -1.89 -16.43 32.06
CA GLY A 636 -0.63 -16.37 31.34
C GLY A 636 -0.77 -16.45 29.81
N ASN A 637 0.27 -16.97 29.15
CA ASN A 637 0.32 -17.33 27.75
C ASN A 637 1.07 -18.66 27.59
N ASN A 638 1.19 -19.15 26.36
CA ASN A 638 1.91 -20.38 26.04
C ASN A 638 3.44 -20.33 26.22
N GLY A 639 3.98 -19.24 26.77
CA GLY A 639 5.39 -19.10 27.13
C GLY A 639 5.63 -19.48 28.59
N VAL A 640 6.89 -19.63 28.97
CA VAL A 640 7.26 -19.94 30.37
C VAL A 640 6.93 -18.74 31.27
N ASN A 641 5.90 -18.84 32.10
CA ASN A 641 5.39 -17.74 32.92
C ASN A 641 5.69 -17.96 34.41
N VAL A 642 5.87 -16.84 35.11
CA VAL A 642 5.78 -16.77 36.57
C VAL A 642 4.53 -15.98 36.93
N LEU A 643 3.55 -16.66 37.52
CA LEU A 643 2.27 -16.11 37.93
C LEU A 643 2.18 -16.10 39.46
N ASN A 644 1.84 -14.96 40.04
CA ASN A 644 1.68 -14.80 41.48
C ASN A 644 0.33 -14.13 41.78
N GLY A 645 -0.56 -14.82 42.50
CA GLY A 645 -1.89 -14.31 42.88
C GLY A 645 -1.77 -13.13 43.84
N GLY A 646 -1.02 -13.31 44.92
CA GLY A 646 -0.75 -12.27 45.90
C GLY A 646 -1.46 -12.57 47.21
N SER A 647 -2.51 -11.83 47.52
CA SER A 647 -3.46 -12.21 48.57
C SER A 647 -4.87 -12.17 47.99
N GLY A 648 -5.81 -12.87 48.62
CA GLY A 648 -7.15 -13.02 48.04
C GLY A 648 -7.34 -14.44 47.53
N ASN A 649 -8.51 -14.73 46.97
CA ASN A 649 -8.80 -16.06 46.45
C ASN A 649 -8.62 -16.03 44.94
N ASP A 650 -7.45 -16.42 44.46
CA ASP A 650 -7.03 -16.23 43.09
C ASP A 650 -7.26 -17.46 42.23
N THR A 651 -7.35 -17.26 40.92
CA THR A 651 -7.37 -18.35 39.94
C THR A 651 -6.31 -18.11 38.88
N LEU A 652 -5.26 -18.93 38.86
CA LEU A 652 -4.10 -18.80 37.97
C LEU A 652 -4.14 -19.89 36.88
N TYR A 653 -3.96 -19.46 35.62
CA TYR A 653 -3.83 -20.33 34.45
C TYR A 653 -2.50 -20.09 33.73
N GLY A 654 -1.61 -21.08 33.70
CA GLY A 654 -0.34 -21.04 32.96
C GLY A 654 -0.52 -21.26 31.45
N PHE A 655 -1.33 -22.25 31.09
CA PHE A 655 -1.61 -22.74 29.73
C PHE A 655 -0.56 -23.71 29.18
N ASN A 656 0.38 -23.26 28.35
CA ASN A 656 1.47 -24.10 27.87
C ASN A 656 2.79 -23.48 28.36
N GLY A 657 3.82 -24.29 28.50
CA GLY A 657 5.11 -23.82 29.02
C GLY A 657 5.36 -24.43 30.39
N ASN A 658 6.60 -24.31 30.88
CA ASN A 658 6.95 -24.85 32.20
C ASN A 658 6.80 -23.75 33.24
N ASP A 659 5.58 -23.55 33.69
CA ASP A 659 5.18 -22.37 34.44
C ASP A 659 5.47 -22.50 35.93
N THR A 660 5.53 -21.35 36.60
CA THR A 660 5.59 -21.26 38.05
C THR A 660 4.41 -20.47 38.56
N LEU A 661 3.49 -21.14 39.24
CA LEU A 661 2.26 -20.56 39.77
C LEU A 661 2.35 -20.52 41.30
N ASN A 662 2.20 -19.34 41.88
CA ASN A 662 2.09 -19.14 43.32
C ASN A 662 0.77 -18.46 43.64
N GLY A 663 -0.16 -19.14 44.30
CA GLY A 663 -1.42 -18.52 44.71
C GLY A 663 -1.19 -17.37 45.68
N GLY A 664 -0.31 -17.59 46.66
CA GLY A 664 -0.12 -16.65 47.76
C GLY A 664 -1.23 -16.83 48.79
N ILE A 665 -1.49 -15.77 49.58
CA ILE A 665 -2.38 -15.89 50.74
C ILE A 665 -3.84 -15.99 50.28
N GLY A 666 -4.48 -17.12 50.54
CA GLY A 666 -5.92 -17.22 50.35
C GLY A 666 -6.41 -18.65 50.14
N ILE A 667 -7.44 -18.79 49.32
CA ILE A 667 -7.89 -20.09 48.81
C ILE A 667 -7.85 -20.00 47.30
N ASP A 668 -6.81 -20.58 46.73
CA ASP A 668 -6.49 -20.36 45.32
C ASP A 668 -6.81 -21.57 44.45
N VAL A 669 -6.92 -21.32 43.15
CA VAL A 669 -7.04 -22.34 42.11
C VAL A 669 -5.85 -22.21 41.18
N LEU A 670 -5.02 -23.25 41.10
CA LEU A 670 -3.80 -23.24 40.30
C LEU A 670 -3.91 -24.29 39.19
N ALA A 671 -3.85 -23.85 37.93
CA ALA A 671 -3.85 -24.71 36.75
C ALA A 671 -2.63 -24.39 35.88
N GLY A 672 -1.60 -25.23 35.96
CA GLY A 672 -0.38 -25.08 35.17
C GLY A 672 -0.66 -25.28 33.69
N GLY A 673 -1.19 -26.44 33.33
CA GLY A 673 -1.52 -26.79 31.95
C GLY A 673 -0.43 -27.65 31.34
N TYR A 674 -0.18 -27.52 30.04
CA TYR A 674 0.84 -28.33 29.36
C TYR A 674 2.25 -27.84 29.67
N GLY A 675 3.09 -28.73 30.18
CA GLY A 675 4.47 -28.43 30.53
C GLY A 675 4.82 -29.08 31.85
N ASN A 676 6.03 -28.81 32.34
CA ASN A 676 6.44 -29.27 33.65
C ASN A 676 6.38 -28.10 34.63
N ASP A 677 5.26 -28.02 35.34
CA ASP A 677 4.88 -26.85 36.11
C ASP A 677 5.25 -26.97 37.59
N ARG A 678 5.45 -25.81 38.22
CA ARG A 678 5.68 -25.69 39.66
C ARG A 678 4.55 -24.90 40.29
N LEU A 679 3.77 -25.54 41.15
CA LEU A 679 2.59 -24.97 41.78
C LEU A 679 2.85 -24.83 43.28
N TYR A 680 2.75 -23.63 43.82
CA TYR A 680 3.00 -23.33 45.22
C TYR A 680 1.67 -23.11 45.95
N VAL A 681 1.45 -23.92 46.98
CA VAL A 681 0.24 -23.88 47.83
C VAL A 681 0.62 -23.48 49.26
N ASP A 682 -0.14 -22.55 49.83
CA ASP A 682 0.06 -22.07 51.19
C ASP A 682 -1.17 -22.24 52.09
N SER A 683 -2.27 -22.69 51.52
CA SER A 683 -3.50 -23.05 52.22
C SER A 683 -3.87 -24.49 51.93
N SER A 684 -4.33 -25.21 52.95
CA SER A 684 -4.82 -26.58 52.76
C SER A 684 -6.13 -26.64 51.95
N ALA A 685 -6.74 -25.48 51.68
CA ALA A 685 -7.93 -25.35 50.85
C ALA A 685 -7.61 -24.99 49.38
N ASP A 686 -6.34 -24.72 49.05
CA ASP A 686 -5.93 -24.48 47.67
C ASP A 686 -6.28 -25.69 46.79
N ARG A 687 -6.68 -25.40 45.55
CA ARG A 687 -7.07 -26.39 44.57
C ARG A 687 -6.14 -26.37 43.37
N VAL A 688 -5.29 -27.38 43.31
CA VAL A 688 -4.54 -27.70 42.09
C VAL A 688 -5.46 -28.37 41.06
N VAL A 689 -5.39 -27.94 39.81
CA VAL A 689 -6.11 -28.53 38.68
C VAL A 689 -5.08 -29.09 37.71
N GLU A 690 -5.04 -30.42 37.61
CA GLU A 690 -4.06 -31.13 36.79
C GLU A 690 -4.76 -32.27 36.03
N THR A 691 -4.50 -32.41 34.72
CA THR A 691 -5.13 -33.44 33.89
C THR A 691 -4.09 -34.36 33.25
N TYR A 692 -4.53 -35.58 32.92
CA TYR A 692 -3.61 -36.60 32.44
C TYR A 692 -2.91 -36.20 31.13
N GLY A 693 -1.58 -36.30 31.12
CA GLY A 693 -0.75 -36.11 29.93
C GLY A 693 -0.39 -34.66 29.63
N GLN A 694 -0.47 -33.77 30.62
CA GLN A 694 -0.07 -32.38 30.46
C GLN A 694 1.43 -32.13 30.75
N GLY A 695 2.06 -32.94 31.59
CA GLY A 695 3.52 -32.99 31.70
C GLY A 695 3.97 -33.71 32.96
N THR A 696 5.00 -33.19 33.62
CA THR A 696 5.45 -33.69 34.94
C THR A 696 5.47 -32.53 35.92
N ASP A 697 4.48 -32.53 36.79
CA ASP A 697 4.10 -31.37 37.59
C ASP A 697 4.44 -31.55 39.06
N SER A 698 4.81 -30.45 39.69
CA SER A 698 5.28 -30.42 41.07
C SER A 698 4.49 -29.45 41.92
N VAL A 699 3.86 -29.96 42.98
CA VAL A 699 3.20 -29.16 44.01
C VAL A 699 4.15 -28.97 45.19
N PHE A 700 4.42 -27.71 45.53
CA PHE A 700 5.23 -27.30 46.68
C PHE A 700 4.33 -26.70 47.76
N ALA A 701 4.18 -27.40 48.88
CA ALA A 701 3.32 -27.00 49.98
C ALA A 701 4.11 -26.40 51.14
N SER A 702 3.65 -25.27 51.67
CA SER A 702 4.16 -24.68 52.92
C SER A 702 3.31 -25.07 54.15
N VAL A 703 2.21 -25.78 53.92
CA VAL A 703 1.25 -26.28 54.92
C VAL A 703 0.97 -27.76 54.73
N HIS A 704 0.21 -28.37 55.65
CA HIS A 704 -0.30 -29.72 55.43
C HIS A 704 -1.15 -29.74 54.16
N TYR A 705 -0.84 -30.65 53.24
CA TYR A 705 -1.51 -30.70 51.94
C TYR A 705 -1.72 -32.15 51.49
N THR A 706 -2.83 -32.38 50.80
CA THR A 706 -3.25 -33.70 50.31
C THR A 706 -3.72 -33.54 48.89
N LEU A 707 -3.15 -34.32 47.98
CA LEU A 707 -3.63 -34.38 46.60
C LEU A 707 -5.05 -34.98 46.58
N ALA A 708 -5.94 -34.33 45.84
CA ALA A 708 -7.29 -34.85 45.63
C ALA A 708 -7.25 -36.06 44.67
N ALA A 709 -8.26 -36.92 44.80
CA ALA A 709 -8.43 -38.05 43.90
C ALA A 709 -8.59 -37.57 42.44
N GLY A 710 -7.94 -38.26 41.51
CA GLY A 710 -7.97 -37.98 40.07
C GLY A 710 -7.03 -36.87 39.59
N GLN A 711 -6.27 -36.22 40.48
CA GLN A 711 -5.25 -35.22 40.08
C GLN A 711 -4.00 -35.93 39.56
N SER A 712 -3.53 -35.57 38.37
CA SER A 712 -2.38 -36.22 37.72
C SER A 712 -1.01 -35.63 38.12
N VAL A 713 -0.86 -35.17 39.36
CA VAL A 713 0.40 -34.58 39.86
C VAL A 713 1.41 -35.68 40.19
N GLU A 714 2.64 -35.55 39.69
CA GLU A 714 3.72 -36.54 39.92
C GLU A 714 4.53 -36.28 41.19
N ILE A 715 4.70 -35.02 41.60
CA ILE A 715 5.55 -34.66 42.75
C ILE A 715 4.76 -33.78 43.71
N VAL A 716 4.69 -34.18 44.98
CA VAL A 716 4.24 -33.33 46.09
C VAL A 716 5.35 -33.21 47.12
N ALA A 717 5.81 -31.99 47.36
CA ALA A 717 6.96 -31.71 48.19
C ALA A 717 6.72 -30.53 49.12
N THR A 718 7.50 -30.42 50.19
CA THR A 718 7.56 -29.17 50.96
C THR A 718 8.27 -28.08 50.15
N THR A 719 7.93 -26.81 50.38
CA THR A 719 8.60 -25.66 49.71
C THR A 719 10.09 -25.55 50.03
N SER A 720 10.56 -26.17 51.13
CA SER A 720 11.96 -26.18 51.52
C SER A 720 12.32 -27.48 52.23
N VAL A 721 13.18 -28.28 51.60
CA VAL A 721 13.77 -29.50 52.19
C VAL A 721 14.56 -29.18 53.47
N ALA A 722 15.13 -27.98 53.57
CA ALA A 722 15.87 -27.55 54.77
C ALA A 722 14.95 -27.09 55.92
N GLY A 723 13.65 -26.92 55.66
CA GLY A 723 12.67 -26.50 56.66
C GLY A 723 12.58 -27.49 57.82
N THR A 724 12.34 -27.00 59.04
CA THR A 724 12.27 -27.84 60.26
C THR A 724 10.86 -27.89 60.85
N GLY A 725 9.89 -27.24 60.19
CA GLY A 725 8.49 -27.25 60.62
C GLY A 725 7.78 -28.55 60.23
N THR A 726 6.91 -29.04 61.10
CA THR A 726 6.08 -30.22 60.83
C THR A 726 5.06 -29.94 59.74
N ILE A 727 5.29 -30.52 58.57
CA ILE A 727 4.38 -30.50 57.41
C ILE A 727 4.05 -31.95 57.05
N ASN A 728 2.78 -32.22 56.72
CA ASN A 728 2.31 -33.57 56.39
C ASN A 728 1.83 -33.52 54.96
N LEU A 729 2.25 -34.48 54.15
CA LEU A 729 1.94 -34.54 52.73
C LEU A 729 1.31 -35.89 52.41
N ALA A 730 0.30 -35.87 51.55
CA ALA A 730 -0.36 -37.08 51.08
C ALA A 730 -0.51 -37.05 49.56
N GLY A 731 -0.08 -38.14 48.91
CA GLY A 731 -0.39 -38.47 47.52
C GLY A 731 -1.87 -38.87 47.35
N ASN A 732 -2.20 -39.45 46.20
CA ASN A 732 -3.53 -39.94 45.86
C ASN A 732 -3.48 -41.40 45.39
N GLU A 733 -4.32 -41.82 44.44
CA GLU A 733 -4.35 -43.19 43.93
C GLU A 733 -3.36 -43.49 42.78
N LEU A 734 -2.57 -42.49 42.36
CA LEU A 734 -1.57 -42.61 41.30
C LEU A 734 -0.15 -42.73 41.89
N ALA A 735 0.85 -43.04 41.07
CA ALA A 735 2.23 -43.10 41.55
C ALA A 735 2.84 -41.68 41.74
N GLN A 736 3.19 -41.31 42.96
CA GLN A 736 3.78 -40.01 43.32
C GLN A 736 5.20 -40.11 43.91
N GLN A 737 5.93 -39.01 43.81
CA GLN A 737 7.03 -38.69 44.73
C GLN A 737 6.52 -37.75 45.83
N VAL A 738 6.61 -38.19 47.09
CA VAL A 738 6.18 -37.43 48.27
C VAL A 738 7.41 -37.08 49.11
N ILE A 739 7.76 -35.79 49.19
CA ILE A 739 9.04 -35.33 49.75
C ILE A 739 8.82 -34.37 50.92
N GLY A 740 9.24 -34.79 52.12
CA GLY A 740 9.21 -34.02 53.36
C GLY A 740 10.24 -32.90 53.44
N ASN A 741 10.47 -32.39 54.64
CA ASN A 741 11.54 -31.46 54.99
C ASN A 741 12.41 -32.04 56.12
N ASN A 742 13.27 -31.26 56.76
CA ASN A 742 14.05 -31.71 57.92
C ASN A 742 13.25 -31.64 59.25
N GLY A 743 11.92 -31.45 59.20
CA GLY A 743 11.02 -31.45 60.34
C GLY A 743 10.37 -32.81 60.55
N VAL A 744 9.57 -32.98 61.60
CA VAL A 744 8.81 -34.22 61.79
C VAL A 744 7.63 -34.24 60.83
N ASN A 745 7.65 -35.11 59.82
CA ASN A 745 6.65 -35.24 58.78
C ASN A 745 5.84 -36.53 58.90
N ARG A 746 4.57 -36.49 58.47
CA ARG A 746 3.80 -37.69 58.13
C ARG A 746 3.56 -37.69 56.62
N LEU A 747 4.09 -38.69 55.93
CA LEU A 747 4.01 -38.82 54.48
C LEU A 747 3.15 -40.02 54.13
N TYR A 748 2.16 -39.82 53.25
CA TYR A 748 1.26 -40.87 52.78
C TYR A 748 1.37 -41.01 51.26
N GLY A 749 1.69 -42.19 50.74
CA GLY A 749 1.59 -42.50 49.31
C GLY A 749 0.14 -42.71 48.89
N ASN A 750 -0.61 -43.43 49.72
CA ASN A 750 -2.01 -43.86 49.55
C ASN A 750 -2.16 -45.02 48.56
N GLY A 751 -2.21 -44.79 47.26
CA GLY A 751 -2.28 -45.87 46.27
C GLY A 751 -1.42 -45.55 45.07
N GLY A 752 -0.80 -46.55 44.45
CA GLY A 752 0.21 -46.32 43.41
C GLY A 752 1.53 -46.95 43.81
N ASN A 753 2.55 -46.80 42.96
CA ASN A 753 3.91 -47.21 43.35
C ASN A 753 4.68 -45.95 43.69
N ASP A 754 4.64 -45.55 44.95
CA ASP A 754 5.07 -44.24 45.41
C ASP A 754 6.55 -44.22 45.81
N THR A 755 7.14 -43.03 45.83
CA THR A 755 8.46 -42.79 46.43
C THR A 755 8.33 -41.73 47.52
N LEU A 756 8.44 -42.15 48.78
CA LEU A 756 8.38 -41.28 49.94
C LEU A 756 9.79 -40.99 50.46
N ASN A 757 10.11 -39.72 50.71
CA ASN A 757 11.37 -39.29 51.29
C ASN A 757 11.13 -38.31 52.45
N GLY A 758 11.39 -38.74 53.69
CA GLY A 758 11.30 -37.91 54.89
C GLY A 758 12.33 -36.78 54.90
N ASN A 759 13.56 -37.08 54.51
CA ASN A 759 14.78 -36.26 54.62
C ASN A 759 15.38 -36.23 56.02
N GLY A 760 14.82 -35.47 56.96
CA GLY A 760 15.36 -35.39 58.31
C GLY A 760 14.28 -35.08 59.32
N GLY A 761 14.53 -35.35 60.59
CA GLY A 761 13.44 -35.38 61.58
C GLY A 761 12.98 -36.81 61.81
N ASN A 762 12.03 -36.99 62.73
CA ASN A 762 11.51 -38.30 63.08
C ASN A 762 10.21 -38.52 62.34
N ASP A 763 10.29 -39.10 61.16
CA ASP A 763 9.19 -39.12 60.20
C ASP A 763 8.30 -40.35 60.34
N VAL A 764 7.09 -40.28 59.81
CA VAL A 764 6.17 -41.42 59.70
C VAL A 764 5.76 -41.59 58.24
N LEU A 765 6.19 -42.68 57.62
CA LEU A 765 5.96 -42.98 56.22
C LEU A 765 4.94 -44.10 56.08
N PHE A 766 3.85 -43.81 55.37
CA PHE A 766 2.81 -44.76 54.99
C PHE A 766 2.90 -44.95 53.47
N GLY A 767 3.42 -46.09 53.00
CA GLY A 767 3.42 -46.41 51.56
C GLY A 767 2.00 -46.44 51.02
N GLY A 768 1.20 -47.37 51.53
CA GLY A 768 -0.20 -47.49 51.16
C GLY A 768 -0.41 -48.77 50.35
N VAL A 769 -1.12 -48.68 49.22
CA VAL A 769 -1.35 -49.79 48.29
C VAL A 769 -0.44 -49.64 47.08
N GLY A 770 0.47 -50.58 46.90
CA GLY A 770 1.34 -50.70 45.74
C GLY A 770 2.79 -50.92 46.17
N ASN A 771 3.71 -50.99 45.22
CA ASN A 771 5.10 -51.31 45.53
C ASN A 771 5.87 -50.01 45.78
N ASP A 772 5.93 -49.58 47.03
CA ASP A 772 6.44 -48.26 47.38
C ASP A 772 7.93 -48.27 47.70
N ARG A 773 8.58 -47.12 47.53
CA ARG A 773 9.96 -46.86 47.94
C ARG A 773 9.96 -45.87 49.09
N LEU A 774 10.37 -46.30 50.27
CA LEU A 774 10.35 -45.51 51.49
C LEU A 774 11.78 -45.17 51.94
N THR A 775 12.07 -43.87 52.05
CA THR A 775 13.34 -43.31 52.53
C THR A 775 13.05 -42.46 53.76
N GLY A 776 13.45 -42.91 54.96
CA GLY A 776 13.20 -42.18 56.21
C GLY A 776 14.08 -40.93 56.29
N GLY A 777 15.38 -41.12 56.05
CA GLY A 777 16.38 -40.08 56.13
C GLY A 777 17.08 -40.05 57.49
N ALA A 778 17.28 -38.86 58.03
CA ALA A 778 18.01 -38.64 59.28
C ALA A 778 17.05 -38.43 60.46
N GLY A 779 16.93 -39.42 61.33
CA GLY A 779 16.19 -39.30 62.58
C GLY A 779 15.82 -40.68 63.11
N SER A 780 14.77 -40.73 63.92
CA SER A 780 14.12 -41.97 64.33
C SER A 780 12.81 -42.11 63.59
N ASP A 781 12.82 -42.84 62.47
CA ASP A 781 11.72 -42.88 61.53
C ASP A 781 10.81 -44.10 61.74
N TYR A 782 9.54 -43.95 61.41
CA TYR A 782 8.52 -44.99 61.46
C TYR A 782 8.06 -45.36 60.05
N PHE A 783 8.25 -46.62 59.68
CA PHE A 783 7.73 -47.19 58.42
C PHE A 783 6.49 -48.03 58.72
N VAL A 784 5.32 -47.58 58.26
CA VAL A 784 4.03 -48.12 58.70
C VAL A 784 3.39 -49.04 57.65
N PHE A 785 3.08 -50.26 58.05
CA PHE A 785 2.39 -51.26 57.24
C PHE A 785 0.98 -51.50 57.80
N ASN A 786 0.00 -50.81 57.21
CA ASN A 786 -1.41 -50.83 57.63
C ASN A 786 -2.41 -51.13 56.49
N THR A 787 -1.93 -51.54 55.32
CA THR A 787 -2.77 -51.95 54.17
C THR A 787 -2.75 -53.46 53.98
N ALA A 788 -3.75 -53.99 53.25
CA ALA A 788 -3.87 -55.43 53.03
C ALA A 788 -2.66 -55.99 52.27
N LEU A 789 -2.09 -57.08 52.78
CA LEU A 789 -0.92 -57.72 52.17
C LEU A 789 -1.33 -58.51 50.91
N SER A 790 -0.44 -58.56 49.92
CA SER A 790 -0.60 -59.35 48.70
C SER A 790 0.67 -60.14 48.40
N SER A 791 0.51 -61.37 47.93
CA SER A 791 1.65 -62.25 47.58
C SER A 791 2.31 -61.89 46.24
N TRP A 792 1.74 -60.94 45.49
CA TRP A 792 2.15 -60.60 44.11
C TRP A 792 2.36 -59.09 43.87
N SER A 793 1.93 -58.25 44.80
CA SER A 793 1.94 -56.79 44.74
C SER A 793 1.91 -56.24 46.17
N ASN A 794 1.99 -54.92 46.35
CA ASN A 794 2.02 -54.31 47.68
C ASN A 794 3.27 -54.71 48.50
N VAL A 795 4.42 -54.75 47.82
CA VAL A 795 5.71 -55.10 48.42
C VAL A 795 6.61 -53.87 48.43
N ASP A 796 6.76 -53.28 49.60
CA ASP A 796 7.51 -52.03 49.73
C ASP A 796 9.00 -52.26 49.86
N ARG A 797 9.76 -51.21 49.58
CA ARG A 797 11.20 -51.17 49.74
C ARG A 797 11.59 -50.02 50.65
N ILE A 798 12.07 -50.36 51.84
CA ILE A 798 12.72 -49.41 52.74
C ILE A 798 14.19 -49.31 52.34
N THR A 799 14.69 -48.09 52.16
CA THR A 799 15.92 -47.86 51.40
C THR A 799 17.15 -47.55 52.25
N ASP A 800 16.93 -47.12 53.49
CA ASP A 800 17.95 -46.52 54.36
C ASP A 800 17.75 -46.87 55.85
N PHE A 801 16.98 -47.92 56.14
CA PHE A 801 16.66 -48.35 57.51
C PHE A 801 17.88 -48.44 58.43
N ASN A 802 17.83 -47.68 59.53
CA ASN A 802 18.84 -47.63 60.57
C ASN A 802 18.37 -48.39 61.83
N VAL A 803 18.93 -49.58 62.04
CA VAL A 803 18.63 -50.47 63.20
C VAL A 803 18.85 -49.84 64.59
N ALA A 804 19.51 -48.69 64.67
CA ALA A 804 19.72 -47.99 65.94
C ALA A 804 18.66 -46.92 66.22
N ALA A 805 17.89 -46.51 65.23
CA ALA A 805 17.02 -45.34 65.30
C ALA A 805 15.60 -45.59 64.80
N ASP A 806 15.43 -46.39 63.76
CA ASP A 806 14.17 -46.54 63.03
C ASP A 806 13.31 -47.68 63.56
N THR A 807 12.02 -47.65 63.26
CA THR A 807 11.04 -48.65 63.69
C THR A 807 10.08 -49.00 62.55
N ILE A 808 9.85 -50.30 62.36
CA ILE A 808 8.80 -50.81 61.48
C ILE A 808 7.52 -51.00 62.30
N GLN A 809 6.45 -50.29 61.92
CA GLN A 809 5.14 -50.43 62.56
C GLN A 809 4.25 -51.38 61.75
N LEU A 810 3.66 -52.36 62.44
CA LEU A 810 2.83 -53.40 61.86
C LEU A 810 1.43 -53.32 62.46
N ASP A 811 0.42 -53.03 61.64
CA ASP A 811 -0.97 -52.96 62.09
C ASP A 811 -1.52 -54.35 62.43
N ASN A 812 -1.96 -54.54 63.67
CA ASN A 812 -2.50 -55.82 64.12
C ASN A 812 -3.83 -56.19 63.43
N ALA A 813 -4.58 -55.22 62.90
CA ALA A 813 -5.78 -55.48 62.11
C ALA A 813 -5.44 -56.15 60.77
N VAL A 814 -4.28 -55.84 60.20
CA VAL A 814 -3.76 -56.47 58.97
C VAL A 814 -3.04 -57.77 59.30
N MET A 815 -2.22 -57.77 60.35
CA MET A 815 -1.34 -58.87 60.73
C MET A 815 -1.78 -59.53 62.04
N ALA A 816 -3.03 -60.01 62.10
CA ALA A 816 -3.69 -60.48 63.33
C ALA A 816 -2.97 -61.60 64.12
N ALA A 817 -2.11 -62.38 63.47
CA ALA A 817 -1.32 -63.44 64.13
C ALA A 817 -0.14 -62.92 64.98
N LEU A 818 0.15 -61.62 65.00
CA LEU A 818 1.27 -61.03 65.77
C LEU A 818 1.00 -60.95 67.28
N GLY A 819 -0.25 -60.75 67.70
CA GLY A 819 -0.66 -60.74 69.11
C GLY A 819 -0.98 -59.35 69.68
N GLY A 820 -0.49 -59.04 70.88
CA GLY A 820 -0.78 -57.78 71.57
C GLY A 820 0.00 -56.56 71.01
N THR A 821 -0.51 -55.35 71.24
CA THR A 821 0.11 -54.08 70.83
C THR A 821 1.40 -53.78 71.61
N GLY A 822 2.37 -53.12 70.98
CA GLY A 822 3.67 -52.77 71.57
C GLY A 822 4.84 -53.41 70.82
N THR A 823 6.01 -53.49 71.46
CA THR A 823 7.18 -54.17 70.86
C THR A 823 6.85 -55.61 70.48
N LEU A 824 7.26 -56.03 69.29
CA LEU A 824 7.04 -57.40 68.82
C LEU A 824 7.65 -58.41 69.81
N SER A 825 6.87 -59.42 70.19
CA SER A 825 7.37 -60.50 71.04
C SER A 825 8.54 -61.20 70.37
N ALA A 826 9.62 -61.46 71.11
CA ALA A 826 10.81 -62.14 70.59
C ALA A 826 10.50 -63.53 69.99
N ALA A 827 9.45 -64.20 70.48
CA ALA A 827 8.99 -65.49 69.94
C ALA A 827 8.26 -65.37 68.59
N LYS A 828 7.96 -64.14 68.13
CA LYS A 828 7.23 -63.87 66.87
C LYS A 828 8.16 -63.37 65.76
N PHE A 829 9.46 -63.20 66.04
CA PHE A 829 10.44 -62.70 65.09
C PHE A 829 11.59 -63.68 64.91
N TRP A 830 11.91 -63.99 63.64
CA TRP A 830 13.06 -64.82 63.30
C TRP A 830 13.89 -64.20 62.18
N LYS A 831 15.21 -64.27 62.36
CA LYS A 831 16.20 -63.89 61.35
C LYS A 831 16.77 -65.15 60.70
N SER A 832 16.54 -65.31 59.41
CA SER A 832 16.80 -66.53 58.63
C SER A 832 17.86 -66.32 57.56
N THR A 833 18.74 -67.31 57.34
CA THR A 833 19.65 -67.38 56.17
C THR A 833 19.06 -68.16 54.99
N ALA A 834 17.83 -68.67 55.13
CA ALA A 834 17.14 -69.42 54.08
C ALA A 834 15.75 -68.86 53.74
N GLY A 835 15.34 -67.79 54.44
CA GLY A 835 14.01 -67.17 54.37
C GLY A 835 12.88 -67.96 55.04
N VAL A 836 13.19 -69.05 55.76
CA VAL A 836 12.22 -69.92 56.46
C VAL A 836 12.22 -69.66 57.97
N ALA A 837 11.10 -69.94 58.64
CA ALA A 837 10.97 -69.82 60.09
C ALA A 837 11.84 -70.85 60.84
N HIS A 838 12.15 -70.56 62.10
CA HIS A 838 12.79 -71.49 63.02
C HIS A 838 11.79 -72.47 63.64
N ASP A 839 10.61 -71.97 64.01
CA ASP A 839 9.51 -72.75 64.55
C ASP A 839 8.13 -72.19 64.13
N ALA A 840 7.07 -72.83 64.62
CA ALA A 840 5.69 -72.49 64.27
C ALA A 840 5.16 -71.24 65.01
N ASP A 841 5.94 -70.61 65.89
CA ASP A 841 5.56 -69.38 66.60
C ASP A 841 6.03 -68.12 65.88
N ASP A 842 7.08 -68.21 65.05
CA ASP A 842 7.57 -67.11 64.23
C ASP A 842 6.49 -66.57 63.28
N ARG A 843 6.35 -65.25 63.21
CA ARG A 843 5.35 -64.58 62.35
C ARG A 843 5.97 -63.57 61.41
N ILE A 844 7.06 -62.92 61.83
CA ILE A 844 7.87 -62.05 60.97
C ILE A 844 9.21 -62.73 60.73
N ILE A 845 9.50 -63.06 59.47
CA ILE A 845 10.75 -63.69 59.06
C ILE A 845 11.56 -62.71 58.21
N TYR A 846 12.76 -62.38 58.65
CA TYR A 846 13.72 -61.59 57.90
C TYR A 846 14.76 -62.50 57.24
N ASP A 847 14.76 -62.57 55.90
CA ASP A 847 15.79 -63.24 55.12
C ASP A 847 17.03 -62.34 55.01
N ILE A 848 18.07 -62.67 55.77
CA ILE A 848 19.28 -61.85 55.89
C ILE A 848 20.06 -61.74 54.57
N ASP A 849 20.00 -62.75 53.71
CA ASP A 849 20.77 -62.79 52.46
C ASP A 849 20.12 -61.93 51.39
N THR A 850 18.79 -61.87 51.37
CA THR A 850 18.01 -61.14 50.35
C THR A 850 17.42 -59.82 50.84
N GLY A 851 17.37 -59.59 52.15
CA GLY A 851 16.75 -58.42 52.76
C GLY A 851 15.21 -58.46 52.82
N ARG A 852 14.59 -59.60 52.50
CA ARG A 852 13.12 -59.72 52.40
C ARG A 852 12.47 -60.01 53.75
N LEU A 853 11.36 -59.34 54.03
CA LEU A 853 10.49 -59.59 55.18
C LEU A 853 9.23 -60.36 54.77
N PHE A 854 8.97 -61.47 55.44
CA PHE A 854 7.79 -62.30 55.24
C PHE A 854 6.90 -62.29 56.48
N TYR A 855 5.59 -62.26 56.26
CA TYR A 855 4.57 -62.49 57.27
C TYR A 855 3.97 -63.90 57.14
N ASP A 856 4.22 -64.76 58.13
CA ASP A 856 3.71 -66.13 58.19
C ASP A 856 2.47 -66.20 59.08
N ALA A 857 1.28 -66.01 58.48
CA ALA A 857 0.03 -65.93 59.23
C ALA A 857 -0.40 -67.28 59.84
N ASP A 858 -0.10 -68.40 59.17
CA ASP A 858 -0.55 -69.75 59.56
C ASP A 858 0.48 -70.53 60.40
N GLY A 859 1.71 -70.00 60.51
CA GLY A 859 2.79 -70.63 61.25
C GLY A 859 3.33 -71.89 60.59
N SER A 860 3.15 -72.04 59.27
CA SER A 860 3.65 -73.17 58.49
C SER A 860 5.18 -73.21 58.39
N GLY A 861 5.83 -72.07 58.65
CA GLY A 861 7.28 -71.90 58.70
C GLY A 861 7.99 -71.89 57.35
N SER A 862 7.24 -71.93 56.24
CA SER A 862 7.79 -71.97 54.89
C SER A 862 7.63 -70.64 54.17
N LYS A 863 8.72 -70.18 53.53
CA LYS A 863 8.74 -68.95 52.71
C LYS A 863 7.79 -68.95 51.52
N TYR A 864 7.27 -70.12 51.14
CA TYR A 864 6.31 -70.26 50.05
C TYR A 864 4.86 -69.98 50.49
N TYR A 865 4.60 -69.96 51.80
CA TYR A 865 3.27 -69.71 52.38
C TYR A 865 3.21 -68.40 53.18
N GLY A 866 4.35 -67.85 53.60
CA GLY A 866 4.43 -66.48 54.11
C GLY A 866 4.30 -65.42 53.00
N VAL A 867 3.69 -64.28 53.33
CA VAL A 867 3.50 -63.15 52.41
C VAL A 867 4.72 -62.22 52.49
N HIS A 868 5.43 -62.03 51.38
CA HIS A 868 6.50 -61.04 51.27
C HIS A 868 5.87 -59.65 51.25
N PHE A 869 6.14 -58.81 52.25
CA PHE A 869 5.50 -57.48 52.36
C PHE A 869 6.48 -56.31 52.29
N ALA A 870 7.76 -56.54 52.61
CA ALA A 870 8.76 -55.48 52.55
C ALA A 870 10.15 -56.01 52.20
N THR A 871 10.98 -55.13 51.66
CA THR A 871 12.39 -55.40 51.36
C THR A 871 13.26 -54.30 51.95
N LEU A 872 14.28 -54.69 52.70
CA LEU A 872 15.32 -53.83 53.26
C LEU A 872 16.68 -54.14 52.65
N ALA A 873 17.72 -53.42 53.06
CA ALA A 873 19.09 -53.80 52.76
C ALA A 873 19.43 -55.17 53.39
N PRO A 874 20.14 -56.08 52.68
CA PRO A 874 20.55 -57.36 53.25
C PRO A 874 21.56 -57.16 54.40
N ASN A 875 21.72 -58.19 55.24
CA ASN A 875 22.66 -58.20 56.38
C ASN A 875 22.39 -57.19 57.52
N LEU A 876 21.23 -56.54 57.56
CA LEU A 876 20.83 -55.73 58.72
C LEU A 876 20.72 -56.57 60.00
N ALA A 877 21.16 -56.00 61.13
CA ALA A 877 21.17 -56.62 62.44
C ALA A 877 19.81 -56.52 63.16
N LEU A 878 18.70 -56.80 62.44
CA LEU A 878 17.34 -56.69 62.98
C LEU A 878 17.09 -57.61 64.18
N THR A 879 16.30 -57.11 65.11
CA THR A 879 15.79 -57.74 66.33
C THR A 879 14.28 -57.50 66.44
N ASN A 880 13.64 -58.11 67.43
CA ASN A 880 12.23 -57.85 67.72
C ASN A 880 11.95 -56.41 68.20
N TYR A 881 12.97 -55.65 68.63
CA TYR A 881 12.82 -54.25 69.06
C TYR A 881 12.65 -53.28 67.90
N ASP A 882 13.10 -53.65 66.70
CA ASP A 882 12.94 -52.86 65.47
C ASP A 882 11.49 -52.91 64.93
N PHE A 883 10.62 -53.70 65.55
CA PHE A 883 9.21 -53.88 65.17
C PHE A 883 8.27 -53.48 66.30
N GLN A 884 7.25 -52.71 65.94
CA GLN A 884 6.17 -52.30 66.84
C GLN A 884 4.82 -52.72 66.25
N VAL A 885 4.07 -53.51 66.99
CA VAL A 885 2.68 -53.84 66.67
C VAL A 885 1.77 -52.70 67.14
N ILE A 886 1.06 -52.08 66.21
CA ILE A 886 0.14 -50.96 66.48
C ILE A 886 -1.33 -51.36 66.42
#